data_AF-A0A973IFP2-F1
#
_entry.id   AF-A0A973IFP2-F1
#
_cell.length_a   1.000
_cell.length_b   1.000
_cell.length_c   1.000
_cell.angle_alpha   90.00
_cell.angle_beta   90.00
_cell.angle_gamma   90.00
#
_symmetry.space_group_name_H-M   'P 1'
#
loop_
_entity.id
_entity.type
_entity.pdbx_description
1 polymer ?
#
loop_
_entity_poly.entity_id
_entity_poly.type
_entity_poly.pdbx_seq_one_letter_code
_entity_poly.pdbx_strand_id
1 'polypeptide(L)'
;MVSNIAYHGRNTTFDVPDAFKFDGVAYDADIKFLEALPVWSGTPKGLSLWQNQKQAIALGAAYVRVSQPTSEREGALIKMPTGSGKSGVIAVLTRCLPKVRRALVLTPREGLVQQMHADIRRRFWVNMGCAEPGDEVWSGPGVEPTSIEILLPNSTRTKKICNMVVDSDRTVLVGTLQALDKIRTDRDKLKRKGAGGQLEDAKVAELARLDRILELLGTFDLVVVDEGHYEPAPSWSRSVRELALPTILLSATPFRNDYKLFTVRGSFAYNFSFPKAAEAKIVREVHFATLDSQDGSATAIDSSNKDTDQELTDGDASAIKTFATQLLELAPQLTKDHPAGAKIIVRAASWSALAALQPLLAGSRKANAVLIHDQVGKGENRKGHPLRFVTVREAQNKAEEATFWLHQTKLLEGIDDPMFVAVAILDDFTNERQLVQQIGRVLRSTDAKRQQIQTATVVARNAEQFARLKTSWEQYLAFETAGEESLASIIPGEAYLPEKIVPGMPDQQYVDGSFRQRLPVTGPLHREDLLVPRRAAIFTIGPDFDATLAETETREGILARNRFVVHPVTGLPKDVWGWTFFTVDESPYLSRHFVTEWQFGVTLMVRINDRLFVFDTDGVPFDASKIGVTRLDRQILVRLFGPSSNDRKVRITKLAAASLEMADRAIRTTTTSTASFEDTFTDLLDAVLLPTNVAGYVGGTARYLGLSRSKVTDASVRRVGVDDYVKWATNIDRELTAVTVGNRVFDRFAQLTTPDPDKAIEPRNILLDLQPLDDFGVFIADRDGQPSTPMAPSVLDLCADIDAGQFQITMIDGNKVGCSISYNPKSGRYAISSDELNAIFQQGLSASGTVMTLTERINAEQAFRVLTDEADKVYMHGKWAKAREIVSDGRVPALDVAVVVEALRDTFVEKGEDAWANGNVTKWHKESIFGLTAKYIGLTGPAPDEYAKALREFPLVLLDDDGQEMADFILVSDSKVVLLHAKALGKDDGDESASVTAIQEVGRQVAASLGFFLTSSPQIENGRWQRAYTANKTTIPAPASGSIRIFRNSEGLAPEDVADRVRAALRDRRIAKEVWLVAGRLLNIETARERALASTLNNRTRQLIMYIDGLSTTCGRANARLRIFAH
;
A
#
# COMPACT_ATOMS: atom_id res chain seq x y z
N MET A 1 26.94 25.35 -32.39
CA MET A 1 26.88 26.82 -32.50
C MET A 1 25.43 27.19 -32.73
N VAL A 2 24.71 27.64 -31.69
CA VAL A 2 23.34 28.15 -31.88
C VAL A 2 23.46 29.53 -32.51
N SER A 3 22.88 29.68 -33.70
CA SER A 3 22.63 30.95 -34.39
C SER A 3 22.07 32.00 -33.43
N ASN A 4 22.45 33.27 -33.56
CA ASN A 4 21.87 34.40 -32.80
C ASN A 4 20.35 34.51 -33.05
N ILE A 5 19.54 33.77 -32.28
CA ILE A 5 18.07 33.90 -32.27
C ILE A 5 17.74 35.14 -31.45
N ALA A 6 17.00 36.09 -32.03
CA ALA A 6 16.65 37.35 -31.35
C ALA A 6 15.97 37.07 -30.00
N TYR A 7 16.29 37.87 -28.98
CA TYR A 7 15.81 37.72 -27.58
C TYR A 7 16.23 36.45 -26.83
N HIS A 8 17.01 35.54 -27.44
CA HIS A 8 17.60 34.41 -26.73
C HIS A 8 18.99 34.79 -26.19
N GLY A 9 19.33 34.28 -25.00
CA GLY A 9 20.61 34.58 -24.35
C GLY A 9 20.94 33.57 -23.26
N ARG A 10 21.81 33.94 -22.32
CA ARG A 10 22.30 33.03 -21.26
C ARG A 10 21.20 32.42 -20.37
N ASN A 11 20.05 33.08 -20.27
CA ASN A 11 18.91 32.64 -19.47
C ASN A 11 17.90 31.77 -20.27
N THR A 12 18.24 31.38 -21.49
CA THR A 12 17.39 30.63 -22.41
C THR A 12 18.13 29.43 -22.96
N THR A 13 17.57 28.23 -22.78
CA THR A 13 17.98 27.04 -23.52
C THR A 13 17.02 26.86 -24.68
N PHE A 14 17.55 26.85 -25.90
CA PHE A 14 16.83 26.55 -27.12
C PHE A 14 17.70 25.66 -28.01
N ASP A 15 17.78 24.40 -27.60
CA ASP A 15 18.61 23.38 -28.23
C ASP A 15 17.70 22.43 -28.98
N VAL A 16 17.47 22.67 -30.27
CA VAL A 16 16.59 21.86 -31.11
C VAL A 16 17.25 20.50 -31.35
N PRO A 17 16.70 19.37 -30.84
CA PRO A 17 17.23 18.04 -31.10
C PRO A 17 17.24 17.71 -32.60
N ASP A 18 18.17 16.83 -33.04
CA ASP A 18 18.35 16.47 -34.46
C ASP A 18 17.08 15.91 -35.12
N ALA A 19 16.22 15.26 -34.34
CA ALA A 19 14.94 14.72 -34.82
C ALA A 19 13.89 15.80 -35.10
N PHE A 20 14.09 17.04 -34.65
CA PHE A 20 13.11 18.13 -34.72
C PHE A 20 13.49 19.14 -35.81
N LYS A 21 12.52 19.95 -36.25
CA LYS A 21 12.76 20.99 -37.27
C LYS A 21 12.27 22.35 -36.79
N PHE A 22 13.16 23.35 -36.78
CA PHE A 22 12.83 24.72 -36.42
C PHE A 22 12.67 25.62 -37.65
N ASP A 23 11.56 26.36 -37.71
CA ASP A 23 11.31 27.36 -38.75
C ASP A 23 11.74 28.76 -38.27
N GLY A 24 13.01 29.10 -38.51
CA GLY A 24 13.61 30.38 -38.10
C GLY A 24 13.07 31.59 -38.86
N VAL A 25 12.68 31.44 -40.13
CA VAL A 25 12.15 32.55 -40.93
C VAL A 25 10.78 32.99 -40.41
N ALA A 26 9.93 32.01 -40.09
CA ALA A 26 8.63 32.32 -39.49
C ALA A 26 8.76 32.85 -38.06
N TYR A 27 9.76 32.40 -37.30
CA TYR A 27 10.10 33.00 -36.01
C TYR A 27 10.48 34.48 -36.12
N ASP A 28 11.37 34.84 -37.06
CA ASP A 28 11.75 36.25 -37.27
C ASP A 28 10.55 37.13 -37.67
N ALA A 29 9.61 36.57 -38.43
CA ALA A 29 8.35 37.25 -38.75
C ALA A 29 7.45 37.43 -37.52
N ASP A 30 7.35 36.42 -36.66
CA ASP A 30 6.60 36.51 -35.40
C ASP A 30 7.21 37.57 -34.47
N ILE A 31 8.55 37.64 -34.35
CA ILE A 31 9.23 38.65 -33.54
C ILE A 31 8.97 40.06 -34.09
N LYS A 32 9.11 40.29 -35.41
CA LYS A 32 8.79 41.58 -36.02
C LYS A 32 7.35 42.00 -35.78
N PHE A 33 6.42 41.06 -35.83
CA PHE A 33 5.02 41.31 -35.52
C PHE A 33 4.82 41.70 -34.05
N LEU A 34 5.44 40.96 -33.12
CA LEU A 34 5.39 41.23 -31.69
C LEU A 34 6.01 42.59 -31.34
N GLU A 35 7.13 42.96 -31.96
CA GLU A 35 7.81 44.25 -31.78
C GLU A 35 6.96 45.45 -32.21
N ALA A 36 6.08 45.25 -33.19
CA ALA A 36 5.14 46.27 -33.65
C ALA A 36 3.94 46.46 -32.69
N LEU A 37 3.75 45.58 -31.69
CA LEU A 37 2.62 45.69 -30.77
C LEU A 37 2.83 46.84 -29.77
N PRO A 38 1.78 47.64 -29.49
CA PRO A 38 1.83 48.71 -28.49
C PRO A 38 2.30 48.24 -27.11
N VAL A 39 1.95 47.01 -26.72
CA VAL A 39 2.34 46.42 -25.43
C VAL A 39 3.84 46.09 -25.36
N TRP A 40 4.48 45.82 -26.50
CA TRP A 40 5.90 45.45 -26.58
C TRP A 40 6.81 46.67 -26.45
N SER A 41 6.54 47.73 -27.19
CA SER A 41 7.33 48.97 -27.17
C SER A 41 6.87 49.97 -26.11
N GLY A 42 5.64 49.83 -25.60
CA GLY A 42 4.97 50.83 -24.77
C GLY A 42 4.28 51.91 -25.61
N THR A 43 3.29 52.57 -25.00
CA THR A 43 2.60 53.74 -25.59
C THR A 43 2.98 55.01 -24.82
N PRO A 44 2.74 56.23 -25.34
CA PRO A 44 3.08 57.47 -24.63
C PRO A 44 2.48 57.60 -23.22
N LYS A 45 1.39 56.87 -22.93
CA LYS A 45 0.70 56.86 -21.63
C LYS A 45 0.68 55.48 -20.96
N GLY A 46 1.21 54.45 -21.61
CA GLY A 46 1.13 53.04 -21.21
C GLY A 46 2.48 52.44 -20.86
N LEU A 47 2.47 51.23 -20.32
CA LEU A 47 3.66 50.49 -19.92
C LEU A 47 4.22 49.67 -21.10
N SER A 48 5.52 49.38 -21.06
CA SER A 48 6.19 48.46 -21.98
C SER A 48 6.45 47.13 -21.27
N LEU A 49 6.36 46.01 -22.01
CA LEU A 49 6.80 44.71 -21.51
C LEU A 49 8.27 44.77 -21.07
N TRP A 50 8.54 44.19 -19.90
CA TRP A 50 9.91 44.05 -19.40
C TRP A 50 10.73 43.11 -20.27
N GLN A 51 12.06 43.26 -20.22
CA GLN A 51 12.96 42.44 -21.02
C GLN A 51 12.79 40.94 -20.73
N ASN A 52 12.57 40.56 -19.47
CA ASN A 52 12.33 39.17 -19.10
C ASN A 52 11.03 38.61 -19.69
N GLN A 53 9.97 39.42 -19.79
CA GLN A 53 8.71 39.02 -20.42
C GLN A 53 8.90 38.87 -21.94
N LYS A 54 9.63 39.77 -22.58
CA LYS A 54 9.96 39.70 -24.01
C LYS A 54 10.74 38.42 -24.34
N GLN A 55 11.74 38.07 -23.53
CA GLN A 55 12.50 36.83 -23.68
C GLN A 55 11.65 35.58 -23.47
N ALA A 56 10.76 35.56 -22.47
CA ALA A 56 9.84 34.46 -22.24
C ALA A 56 8.85 34.26 -23.40
N ILE A 57 8.29 35.36 -23.94
CA ILE A 57 7.40 35.33 -25.10
C ILE A 57 8.16 34.86 -26.35
N ALA A 58 9.39 35.32 -26.54
CA ALA A 58 10.26 34.90 -27.64
C ALA A 58 10.55 33.40 -27.61
N LEU A 59 10.87 32.82 -26.44
CA LEU A 59 11.02 31.38 -26.30
C LEU A 59 9.73 30.64 -26.70
N GLY A 60 8.58 31.11 -26.23
CA GLY A 60 7.29 30.52 -26.60
C GLY A 60 7.00 30.60 -28.11
N ALA A 61 7.31 31.74 -28.73
CA ALA A 61 7.21 31.94 -30.19
C ALA A 61 8.14 30.99 -30.96
N ALA A 62 9.39 30.82 -30.51
CA ALA A 62 10.33 29.89 -31.11
C ALA A 62 9.86 28.44 -30.96
N TYR A 63 9.40 28.06 -29.76
CA TYR A 63 8.91 26.71 -29.46
C TYR A 63 7.72 26.29 -30.33
N VAL A 64 6.73 27.17 -30.53
CA VAL A 64 5.60 26.84 -31.42
C VAL A 64 6.02 26.71 -32.88
N ARG A 65 7.20 27.19 -33.29
CA ARG A 65 7.79 27.01 -34.62
C ARG A 65 8.66 25.75 -34.75
N VAL A 66 8.80 24.96 -33.68
CA VAL A 66 9.44 23.65 -33.72
C VAL A 66 8.42 22.58 -34.11
N SER A 67 8.73 21.83 -35.16
CA SER A 67 7.99 20.62 -35.54
C SER A 67 8.60 19.41 -34.83
N GLN A 68 7.77 18.69 -34.07
CA GLN A 68 8.19 17.56 -33.23
C GLN A 68 7.43 16.28 -33.61
N PRO A 69 8.10 15.12 -33.68
CA PRO A 69 7.44 13.82 -33.83
C PRO A 69 6.47 13.55 -32.68
N THR A 70 5.33 12.92 -32.95
CA THR A 70 4.30 12.64 -31.94
C THR A 70 4.81 11.70 -30.83
N SER A 71 5.78 10.83 -31.12
CA SER A 71 6.37 9.86 -30.19
C SER A 71 7.44 10.43 -29.25
N GLU A 72 8.01 11.60 -29.55
CA GLU A 72 9.17 12.16 -28.84
C GLU A 72 8.96 13.62 -28.43
N ARG A 73 7.70 14.06 -28.34
CA ARG A 73 7.35 15.46 -28.08
C ARG A 73 7.80 15.89 -26.69
N GLU A 74 8.46 17.04 -26.64
CA GLU A 74 8.96 17.71 -25.43
C GLU A 74 8.17 19.00 -25.16
N GLY A 75 7.82 19.24 -23.89
CA GLY A 75 7.24 20.49 -23.42
C GLY A 75 8.28 21.59 -23.16
N ALA A 76 7.90 22.86 -23.29
CA ALA A 76 8.76 23.99 -22.93
C ALA A 76 8.48 24.49 -21.50
N LEU A 77 9.53 24.95 -20.82
CA LEU A 77 9.44 25.51 -19.47
C LEU A 77 9.76 27.01 -19.46
N ILE A 78 8.88 27.81 -18.86
CA ILE A 78 9.11 29.22 -18.56
C ILE A 78 9.05 29.39 -17.03
N LYS A 79 10.22 29.45 -16.41
CA LYS A 79 10.37 29.73 -14.99
C LYS A 79 10.48 31.23 -14.74
N MET A 80 9.55 31.75 -13.95
CA MET A 80 9.45 33.17 -13.64
C MET A 80 8.93 33.39 -12.21
N PRO A 81 9.58 34.22 -11.37
CA PRO A 81 9.20 34.40 -9.97
C PRO A 81 7.80 35.00 -9.85
N THR A 82 7.16 34.81 -8.71
CA THR A 82 5.85 35.43 -8.44
C THR A 82 5.95 36.95 -8.54
N GLY A 83 4.99 37.60 -9.22
CA GLY A 83 4.98 39.05 -9.43
C GLY A 83 5.79 39.55 -10.64
N SER A 84 6.54 38.68 -11.34
CA SER A 84 7.33 39.06 -12.53
C SER A 84 6.56 39.10 -13.86
N GLY A 85 5.23 38.93 -13.81
CA GLY A 85 4.33 39.18 -14.95
C GLY A 85 4.01 37.97 -15.84
N LYS A 86 3.95 36.75 -15.27
CA LYS A 86 3.56 35.50 -15.97
C LYS A 86 2.23 35.61 -16.74
N SER A 87 1.18 36.17 -16.13
CA SER A 87 -0.13 36.33 -16.79
C SER A 87 -0.05 37.13 -18.09
N GLY A 88 0.83 38.15 -18.15
CA GLY A 88 1.06 38.93 -19.36
C GLY A 88 1.74 38.11 -20.46
N VAL A 89 2.69 37.25 -20.11
CA VAL A 89 3.32 36.30 -21.05
C VAL A 89 2.27 35.36 -21.64
N ILE A 90 1.39 34.79 -20.79
CA ILE A 90 0.30 33.90 -21.24
C ILE A 90 -0.69 34.64 -22.15
N ALA A 91 -1.09 35.86 -21.80
CA ALA A 91 -1.98 36.67 -22.61
C ALA A 91 -1.41 36.93 -24.01
N VAL A 92 -0.12 37.29 -24.11
CA VAL A 92 0.53 37.54 -25.42
C VAL A 92 0.71 36.26 -26.22
N LEU A 93 1.16 35.16 -25.61
CA LEU A 93 1.36 33.87 -26.29
C LEU A 93 0.05 33.33 -26.90
N THR A 94 -1.07 33.53 -26.21
CA THR A 94 -2.38 33.00 -26.64
C THR A 94 -3.16 33.94 -27.57
N ARG A 95 -2.93 35.26 -27.48
CA ARG A 95 -3.68 36.26 -28.27
C ARG A 95 -2.94 36.83 -29.48
N CYS A 96 -1.62 36.87 -29.45
CA CYS A 96 -0.85 37.65 -30.43
C CYS A 96 -0.04 36.82 -31.42
N LEU A 97 0.29 35.56 -31.08
CA LEU A 97 1.09 34.75 -32.01
C LEU A 97 0.29 34.42 -33.28
N PRO A 98 0.80 34.74 -34.48
CA PRO A 98 0.09 34.47 -35.73
C PRO A 98 -0.23 32.99 -35.97
N LYS A 99 0.68 32.08 -35.57
CA LYS A 99 0.51 30.63 -35.70
C LYS A 99 -0.52 30.05 -34.73
N VAL A 100 -0.71 30.67 -33.57
CA VAL A 100 -1.60 30.15 -32.52
C VAL A 100 -2.99 30.73 -32.76
N ARG A 101 -3.91 29.95 -33.33
CA ARG A 101 -5.31 30.34 -33.52
C ARG A 101 -6.18 29.83 -32.38
N ARG A 102 -5.90 28.64 -31.88
CA ARG A 102 -6.65 27.99 -30.80
C ARG A 102 -5.73 27.63 -29.64
N ALA A 103 -5.95 28.24 -28.48
CA ALA A 103 -5.13 28.00 -27.29
C ALA A 103 -5.94 27.51 -26.09
N LEU A 104 -5.42 26.51 -25.38
CA LEU A 104 -5.99 25.97 -24.16
C LEU A 104 -5.11 26.39 -22.98
N VAL A 105 -5.66 27.15 -22.04
CA VAL A 105 -4.99 27.59 -20.82
C VAL A 105 -5.55 26.80 -19.64
N LEU A 106 -4.68 26.08 -18.94
CA LEU A 106 -5.03 25.23 -17.79
C LEU A 106 -4.43 25.81 -16.52
N THR A 107 -5.25 25.95 -15.48
CA THR A 107 -4.84 26.39 -14.15
C THR A 107 -5.26 25.35 -13.10
N PRO A 108 -4.70 25.35 -11.88
CA PRO A 108 -4.98 24.30 -10.90
C PRO A 108 -6.32 24.48 -10.16
N ARG A 109 -6.90 25.70 -10.15
CA ARG A 109 -8.10 26.04 -9.36
C ARG A 109 -9.01 27.02 -10.10
N GLU A 110 -10.31 26.94 -9.84
CA GLU A 110 -11.32 27.82 -10.48
C GLU A 110 -11.10 29.31 -10.21
N GLY A 111 -10.60 29.69 -9.02
CA GLY A 111 -10.27 31.08 -8.72
C GLY A 111 -9.23 31.67 -9.68
N LEU A 112 -8.22 30.88 -10.05
CA LEU A 112 -7.18 31.27 -11.01
C LEU A 112 -7.72 31.28 -12.45
N VAL A 113 -8.66 30.40 -12.80
CA VAL A 113 -9.37 30.43 -14.10
C VAL A 113 -10.02 31.79 -14.32
N GLN A 114 -10.71 32.33 -13.32
CA GLN A 114 -11.39 33.62 -13.44
C GLN A 114 -10.38 34.78 -13.63
N GLN A 115 -9.29 34.76 -12.87
CA GLN A 115 -8.23 35.76 -13.00
C GLN A 115 -7.58 35.70 -14.40
N MET A 116 -7.19 34.51 -14.84
CA MET A 116 -6.54 34.30 -16.14
C MET A 116 -7.49 34.63 -17.29
N HIS A 117 -8.78 34.28 -17.18
CA HIS A 117 -9.81 34.67 -18.14
C HIS A 117 -9.93 36.20 -18.26
N ALA A 118 -9.96 36.91 -17.13
CA ALA A 118 -9.98 38.37 -17.12
C ALA A 118 -8.71 39.00 -17.71
N ASP A 119 -7.54 38.47 -17.38
CA ASP A 119 -6.23 38.94 -17.89
C ASP A 119 -6.15 38.80 -19.41
N ILE A 120 -6.44 37.62 -19.95
CA ILE A 120 -6.43 37.35 -21.40
C ILE A 120 -7.48 38.21 -22.13
N ARG A 121 -8.66 38.41 -21.52
CA ARG A 121 -9.77 39.16 -22.11
C ARG A 121 -9.52 40.66 -22.19
N ARG A 122 -9.09 41.27 -21.09
CA ARG A 122 -8.95 42.74 -21.01
C ARG A 122 -8.04 43.26 -19.90
N ARG A 123 -8.04 42.67 -18.70
CA ARG A 123 -7.42 43.24 -17.48
C ARG A 123 -5.93 43.54 -17.68
N PHE A 124 -5.18 42.63 -18.30
CA PHE A 124 -3.77 42.84 -18.61
C PHE A 124 -3.57 44.04 -19.55
N TRP A 125 -4.34 44.11 -20.64
CA TRP A 125 -4.25 45.16 -21.66
C TRP A 125 -4.59 46.55 -21.10
N VAL A 126 -5.56 46.64 -20.19
CA VAL A 126 -5.92 47.88 -19.48
C VAL A 126 -4.77 48.32 -18.57
N ASN A 127 -4.21 47.40 -17.79
CA ASN A 127 -3.08 47.70 -16.89
C ASN A 127 -1.82 48.15 -17.65
N MET A 128 -1.64 47.69 -18.90
CA MET A 128 -0.57 48.12 -19.79
C MET A 128 -0.86 49.46 -20.50
N GLY A 129 -2.05 50.05 -20.33
CA GLY A 129 -2.46 51.27 -21.02
C GLY A 129 -2.68 51.09 -22.52
N CYS A 130 -3.01 49.87 -22.95
CA CYS A 130 -3.32 49.51 -24.34
C CYS A 130 -4.83 49.43 -24.62
N ALA A 131 -5.64 49.35 -23.57
CA ALA A 131 -7.10 49.22 -23.64
C ALA A 131 -7.78 50.19 -22.67
N GLU A 132 -8.95 50.71 -23.04
CA GLU A 132 -9.79 51.52 -22.14
C GLU A 132 -10.53 50.62 -21.11
N PRO A 133 -10.88 51.13 -19.91
CA PRO A 133 -11.71 50.38 -18.94
C PRO A 133 -13.08 49.98 -19.52
N GLY A 134 -13.56 48.75 -19.26
CA GLY A 134 -14.86 48.25 -19.70
C GLY A 134 -14.99 46.71 -19.69
N ASP A 135 -16.19 46.17 -20.00
CA ASP A 135 -16.50 44.72 -19.88
C ASP A 135 -16.24 43.88 -21.17
N GLU A 136 -15.90 44.52 -22.29
CA GLU A 136 -15.74 43.85 -23.59
C GLU A 136 -14.35 43.21 -23.78
N VAL A 137 -14.24 42.24 -24.70
CA VAL A 137 -12.95 41.66 -25.11
C VAL A 137 -12.14 42.72 -25.87
N TRP A 138 -10.86 42.89 -25.55
CA TRP A 138 -10.02 43.85 -26.29
C TRP A 138 -9.56 43.27 -27.65
N SER A 139 -9.62 44.11 -28.69
CA SER A 139 -9.17 43.84 -30.07
C SER A 139 -8.63 45.11 -30.73
N GLY A 140 -7.60 45.71 -30.13
CA GLY A 140 -6.95 46.92 -30.63
C GLY A 140 -5.87 46.64 -31.69
N PRO A 141 -5.05 47.65 -32.07
CA PRO A 141 -4.02 47.50 -33.10
C PRO A 141 -3.07 46.32 -32.82
N GLY A 142 -3.00 45.39 -33.77
CA GLY A 142 -2.13 44.20 -33.70
C GLY A 142 -2.70 43.02 -32.91
N VAL A 143 -3.93 43.10 -32.37
CA VAL A 143 -4.59 41.97 -31.69
C VAL A 143 -5.95 41.69 -32.30
N GLU A 144 -6.07 40.55 -32.97
CA GLU A 144 -7.28 40.10 -33.65
C GLU A 144 -8.44 39.81 -32.67
N PRO A 145 -9.71 39.96 -33.09
CA PRO A 145 -10.87 39.47 -32.33
C PRO A 145 -10.73 37.98 -31.96
N THR A 146 -11.18 37.59 -30.76
CA THR A 146 -11.02 36.22 -30.27
C THR A 146 -12.15 35.83 -29.35
N SER A 147 -12.68 34.62 -29.50
CA SER A 147 -13.61 34.03 -28.54
C SER A 147 -12.85 33.52 -27.31
N ILE A 148 -13.18 34.02 -26.12
CA ILE A 148 -12.54 33.61 -24.86
C ILE A 148 -13.59 33.06 -23.90
N GLU A 149 -13.54 31.75 -23.65
CA GLU A 149 -14.54 31.03 -22.87
C GLU A 149 -13.91 30.19 -21.75
N ILE A 150 -14.71 29.89 -20.72
CA ILE A 150 -14.27 29.09 -19.57
C ILE A 150 -14.57 27.60 -19.80
N LEU A 151 -13.57 26.73 -19.69
CA LEU A 151 -13.72 25.28 -19.78
C LEU A 151 -13.85 24.66 -18.38
N LEU A 152 -15.09 24.45 -17.94
CA LEU A 152 -15.45 23.72 -16.73
C LEU A 152 -16.50 22.64 -17.08
N PRO A 153 -16.66 21.57 -16.27
CA PRO A 153 -17.40 20.35 -16.64
C PRO A 153 -18.93 20.52 -16.57
N ASN A 154 -19.46 21.62 -17.09
CA ASN A 154 -20.88 21.95 -17.19
C ASN A 154 -21.38 21.64 -18.61
N SER A 155 -22.47 20.87 -18.72
CA SER A 155 -23.02 20.41 -20.00
C SER A 155 -23.51 21.56 -20.89
N THR A 156 -24.16 22.58 -20.31
CA THR A 156 -24.59 23.78 -21.05
C THR A 156 -23.40 24.56 -21.60
N ARG A 157 -22.36 24.75 -20.77
CA ARG A 157 -21.16 25.51 -21.15
C ARG A 157 -20.36 24.80 -22.24
N THR A 158 -20.13 23.51 -22.10
CA THR A 158 -19.41 22.70 -23.09
C THR A 158 -20.18 22.56 -24.41
N LYS A 159 -21.52 22.50 -24.39
CA LYS A 159 -22.35 22.61 -25.60
C LYS A 159 -22.18 23.96 -26.29
N LYS A 160 -22.22 25.06 -25.51
CA LYS A 160 -21.99 26.42 -26.03
C LYS A 160 -20.62 26.52 -26.71
N ILE A 161 -19.57 26.02 -26.05
CA ILE A 161 -18.20 25.99 -26.62
C ILE A 161 -18.19 25.21 -27.95
N CYS A 162 -18.74 23.99 -27.99
CA CYS A 162 -18.76 23.18 -29.21
C CYS A 162 -19.49 23.87 -30.39
N ASN A 163 -20.51 24.68 -30.10
CA ASN A 163 -21.26 25.40 -31.12
C ASN A 163 -20.58 26.71 -31.55
N MET A 164 -19.90 27.41 -30.63
CA MET A 164 -19.25 28.70 -30.91
C MET A 164 -17.98 28.59 -31.76
N VAL A 165 -17.21 27.50 -31.65
CA VAL A 165 -15.90 27.38 -32.32
C VAL A 165 -16.03 27.21 -33.85
N VAL A 166 -17.24 26.99 -34.36
CA VAL A 166 -17.52 26.97 -35.81
C VAL A 166 -17.44 28.38 -36.42
N ASP A 167 -17.75 29.42 -35.63
CA ASP A 167 -17.92 30.79 -36.13
C ASP A 167 -16.73 31.74 -35.81
N SER A 168 -15.72 31.27 -35.06
CA SER A 168 -14.58 32.08 -34.61
C SER A 168 -13.25 31.52 -35.10
N ASP A 169 -12.51 32.29 -35.89
CA ASP A 169 -11.17 31.93 -36.37
C ASP A 169 -10.18 31.71 -35.22
N ARG A 170 -10.19 32.61 -34.21
CA ARG A 170 -9.33 32.56 -33.03
C ARG A 170 -10.13 32.25 -31.77
N THR A 171 -9.69 31.27 -30.97
CA THR A 171 -10.37 30.83 -29.73
C THR A 171 -9.37 30.58 -28.60
N VAL A 172 -9.69 31.05 -27.38
CA VAL A 172 -8.94 30.72 -26.17
C VAL A 172 -9.90 30.11 -25.15
N LEU A 173 -9.57 28.93 -24.66
CA LEU A 173 -10.29 28.29 -23.57
C LEU A 173 -9.46 28.34 -22.29
N VAL A 174 -10.07 28.80 -21.19
CA VAL A 174 -9.42 28.84 -19.87
C VAL A 174 -10.14 27.88 -18.93
N GLY A 175 -9.47 26.84 -18.45
CA GLY A 175 -10.08 25.80 -17.63
C GLY A 175 -9.16 25.30 -16.53
N THR A 176 -9.64 24.31 -15.78
CA THR A 176 -8.78 23.61 -14.80
C THR A 176 -8.32 22.25 -15.29
N LEU A 177 -7.21 21.76 -14.76
CA LEU A 177 -6.73 20.39 -15.00
C LEU A 177 -7.78 19.34 -14.61
N GLN A 178 -8.47 19.55 -13.48
CA GLN A 178 -9.52 18.65 -13.00
C GLN A 178 -10.76 18.66 -13.91
N ALA A 179 -11.08 19.81 -14.52
CA ALA A 179 -12.20 19.90 -15.46
C ALA A 179 -11.96 19.03 -16.70
N LEU A 180 -10.74 19.11 -17.26
CA LEU A 180 -10.35 18.31 -18.41
C LEU A 180 -10.36 16.80 -18.08
N ASP A 181 -9.79 16.43 -16.94
CA ASP A 181 -9.77 15.04 -16.46
C ASP A 181 -11.17 14.47 -16.23
N LYS A 182 -12.08 15.28 -15.65
CA LYS A 182 -13.47 14.88 -15.43
C LYS A 182 -14.22 14.62 -16.73
N ILE A 183 -14.11 15.53 -17.72
CA ILE A 183 -14.73 15.37 -19.06
C ILE A 183 -14.33 14.02 -19.66
N ARG A 184 -13.05 13.70 -19.57
CA ARG A 184 -12.48 12.46 -20.10
C ARG A 184 -12.91 11.22 -19.32
N THR A 185 -12.81 11.25 -17.99
CA THR A 185 -13.21 10.12 -17.13
C THR A 185 -14.69 9.77 -17.30
N ASP A 186 -15.55 10.78 -17.39
CA ASP A 186 -16.98 10.59 -17.64
C ASP A 186 -17.21 9.95 -19.03
N ARG A 187 -16.43 10.35 -20.05
CA ARG A 187 -16.47 9.75 -21.41
C ARG A 187 -16.09 8.27 -21.38
N ASP A 188 -14.96 7.93 -20.75
CA ASP A 188 -14.45 6.56 -20.69
C ASP A 188 -15.37 5.64 -19.87
N LYS A 189 -16.01 6.18 -18.82
CA LYS A 189 -17.03 5.46 -18.05
C LYS A 189 -18.28 5.15 -18.88
N LEU A 190 -18.73 6.08 -19.72
CA LEU A 190 -19.87 5.86 -20.61
C LEU A 190 -19.54 4.86 -21.73
N LYS A 191 -18.35 4.94 -22.35
CA LYS A 191 -17.89 3.96 -23.35
C LYS A 191 -17.89 2.53 -22.79
N ARG A 192 -17.35 2.33 -21.57
CA ARG A 192 -17.36 1.02 -20.91
C ARG A 192 -18.77 0.47 -20.69
N LYS A 193 -19.71 1.32 -20.24
CA LYS A 193 -21.11 0.91 -20.07
C LYS A 193 -21.77 0.53 -21.40
N GLY A 194 -21.42 1.20 -22.50
CA GLY A 194 -21.92 0.88 -23.84
C GLY A 194 -21.34 -0.40 -24.44
N ALA A 195 -20.11 -0.78 -24.07
CA ALA A 195 -19.52 -2.05 -24.49
C ALA A 195 -20.18 -3.25 -23.80
N GLY A 196 -20.62 -3.10 -22.54
CA GLY A 196 -21.29 -4.14 -21.74
C GLY A 196 -22.82 -4.20 -21.84
N GLY A 197 -23.47 -3.38 -22.69
CA GLY A 197 -24.93 -3.36 -22.85
C GLY A 197 -25.47 -2.09 -23.55
N GLN A 198 -26.78 -2.05 -23.81
CA GLN A 198 -27.43 -0.90 -24.46
C GLN A 198 -27.45 0.33 -23.53
N LEU A 199 -26.93 1.46 -24.01
CA LEU A 199 -27.02 2.74 -23.31
C LEU A 199 -28.38 3.41 -23.57
N GLU A 200 -28.94 4.03 -22.54
CA GLU A 200 -30.09 4.94 -22.68
C GLU A 200 -29.74 6.13 -23.60
N ASP A 201 -30.72 6.62 -24.37
CA ASP A 201 -30.54 7.71 -25.35
C ASP A 201 -29.88 8.96 -24.75
N ALA A 202 -30.24 9.32 -23.52
CA ALA A 202 -29.64 10.46 -22.81
C ALA A 202 -28.13 10.27 -22.56
N LYS A 203 -27.70 9.04 -22.28
CA LYS A 203 -26.28 8.70 -22.06
C LYS A 203 -25.51 8.61 -23.38
N VAL A 204 -26.17 8.18 -24.45
CA VAL A 204 -25.60 8.21 -25.82
C VAL A 204 -25.36 9.65 -26.26
N ALA A 205 -26.34 10.54 -26.07
CA ALA A 205 -26.20 11.96 -26.39
C ALA A 205 -25.09 12.63 -25.56
N GLU A 206 -24.96 12.27 -24.28
CA GLU A 206 -23.88 12.76 -23.43
C GLU A 206 -22.50 12.24 -23.86
N LEU A 207 -22.39 10.95 -24.23
CA LEU A 207 -21.16 10.39 -24.77
C LEU A 207 -20.73 11.11 -26.05
N ALA A 208 -21.66 11.32 -27.00
CA ALA A 208 -21.39 12.05 -28.24
C ALA A 208 -20.94 13.50 -27.96
N ARG A 209 -21.53 14.17 -26.96
CA ARG A 209 -21.12 15.51 -26.54
C ARG A 209 -19.68 15.51 -25.98
N LEU A 210 -19.35 14.53 -25.15
CA LEU A 210 -18.03 14.40 -24.54
C LEU A 210 -16.95 14.05 -25.57
N ASP A 211 -17.26 13.19 -26.55
CA ASP A 211 -16.37 12.93 -27.68
C ASP A 211 -16.16 14.20 -28.50
N ARG A 212 -17.23 14.95 -28.84
CA ARG A 212 -17.14 16.20 -29.61
C ARG A 212 -16.27 17.28 -28.94
N ILE A 213 -16.35 17.45 -27.62
CA ILE A 213 -15.48 18.44 -26.93
C ILE A 213 -14.01 17.98 -26.92
N LEU A 214 -13.73 16.68 -26.76
CA LEU A 214 -12.36 16.16 -26.79
C LEU A 214 -11.76 16.24 -28.20
N GLU A 215 -12.53 15.92 -29.24
CA GLU A 215 -12.15 16.11 -30.64
C GLU A 215 -11.85 17.58 -30.94
N LEU A 216 -12.71 18.49 -30.46
CA LEU A 216 -12.47 19.91 -30.60
C LEU A 216 -11.16 20.35 -29.94
N LEU A 217 -10.89 19.89 -28.71
CA LEU A 217 -9.64 20.17 -28.00
C LEU A 217 -8.41 19.63 -28.75
N GLY A 218 -8.53 18.52 -29.47
CA GLY A 218 -7.47 17.99 -30.35
C GLY A 218 -7.14 18.88 -31.56
N THR A 219 -7.97 19.88 -31.88
CA THR A 219 -7.71 20.85 -32.96
C THR A 219 -6.97 22.12 -32.50
N PHE A 220 -6.57 22.18 -31.23
CA PHE A 220 -5.89 23.36 -30.69
C PHE A 220 -4.41 23.40 -31.12
N ASP A 221 -3.82 24.58 -31.16
CA ASP A 221 -2.43 24.78 -31.59
C ASP A 221 -1.44 24.80 -30.42
N LEU A 222 -1.92 25.16 -29.23
CA LEU A 222 -1.09 25.38 -28.05
C LEU A 222 -1.85 25.04 -26.75
N VAL A 223 -1.16 24.33 -25.86
CA VAL A 223 -1.57 24.18 -24.46
C VAL A 223 -0.62 24.98 -23.57
N VAL A 224 -1.17 25.82 -22.70
CA VAL A 224 -0.43 26.59 -21.70
C VAL A 224 -0.88 26.15 -20.32
N VAL A 225 0.06 25.72 -19.50
CA VAL A 225 -0.20 25.30 -18.11
C VAL A 225 0.38 26.35 -17.18
N ASP A 226 -0.49 27.08 -16.49
CA ASP A 226 -0.09 28.00 -15.42
C ASP A 226 0.01 27.25 -14.10
N GLU A 227 0.93 27.72 -13.24
CA GLU A 227 1.27 27.05 -12.00
C GLU A 227 1.61 25.55 -12.22
N GLY A 228 2.37 25.26 -13.28
CA GLY A 228 2.73 23.90 -13.71
C GLY A 228 3.47 23.05 -12.67
N HIS A 229 3.82 23.66 -11.54
CA HIS A 229 4.33 22.98 -10.37
C HIS A 229 3.32 22.18 -9.52
N TYR A 230 2.02 22.26 -9.75
CA TYR A 230 1.09 21.45 -8.97
C TYR A 230 1.36 19.96 -9.20
N GLU A 231 1.63 19.19 -8.14
CA GLU A 231 1.79 17.72 -8.21
C GLU A 231 0.51 17.12 -8.83
N PRO A 232 0.51 16.79 -10.13
CA PRO A 232 -0.69 16.38 -10.81
C PRO A 232 -1.03 14.95 -10.43
N ALA A 233 -2.32 14.67 -10.22
CA ALA A 233 -2.80 13.30 -10.36
C ALA A 233 -2.36 12.76 -11.73
N PRO A 234 -1.87 11.52 -11.84
CA PRO A 234 -1.46 10.91 -13.12
C PRO A 234 -2.53 11.01 -14.23
N SER A 235 -3.80 11.15 -13.87
CA SER A 235 -4.92 11.37 -14.79
C SER A 235 -4.90 12.74 -15.49
N TRP A 236 -4.36 13.79 -14.85
CA TRP A 236 -4.24 15.13 -15.45
C TRP A 236 -3.22 15.13 -16.59
N SER A 237 -2.06 14.51 -16.37
CA SER A 237 -1.01 14.40 -17.37
C SER A 237 -1.46 13.62 -18.60
N ARG A 238 -2.23 12.55 -18.39
CA ARG A 238 -2.85 11.76 -19.45
C ARG A 238 -3.73 12.64 -20.34
N SER A 239 -4.52 13.49 -19.70
CA SER A 239 -5.45 14.40 -20.38
C SER A 239 -4.75 15.44 -21.24
N VAL A 240 -3.56 15.92 -20.84
CA VAL A 240 -2.75 16.86 -21.65
C VAL A 240 -1.92 16.13 -22.71
N ARG A 241 -1.27 15.01 -22.37
CA ARG A 241 -0.43 14.23 -23.30
C ARG A 241 -1.21 13.67 -24.49
N GLU A 242 -2.43 13.20 -24.27
CA GLU A 242 -3.27 12.65 -25.35
C GLU A 242 -3.74 13.69 -26.36
N LEU A 243 -3.80 14.98 -25.99
CA LEU A 243 -4.06 16.03 -26.97
C LEU A 243 -2.95 16.05 -28.04
N ALA A 244 -1.74 15.58 -27.68
CA ALA A 244 -0.58 15.59 -28.55
C ALA A 244 -0.40 16.98 -29.20
N LEU A 245 -0.38 18.02 -28.36
CA LEU A 245 -0.23 19.43 -28.75
C LEU A 245 1.05 20.04 -28.15
N PRO A 246 1.63 21.08 -28.80
CA PRO A 246 2.71 21.86 -28.20
C PRO A 246 2.29 22.36 -26.80
N THR A 247 3.14 22.15 -25.79
CA THR A 247 2.80 22.46 -24.39
C THR A 247 3.85 23.37 -23.77
N ILE A 248 3.43 24.51 -23.23
CA ILE A 248 4.28 25.47 -22.51
C ILE A 248 3.85 25.51 -21.05
N LEU A 249 4.79 25.32 -20.14
CA LEU A 249 4.59 25.35 -18.71
C LEU A 249 5.14 26.64 -18.13
N LEU A 250 4.33 27.32 -17.31
CA LEU A 250 4.77 28.46 -16.53
C LEU A 250 4.74 28.11 -15.04
N SER A 251 5.83 28.40 -14.34
CA SER A 251 5.92 28.17 -12.89
C SER A 251 6.90 29.14 -12.23
N ALA A 252 6.64 29.48 -10.95
CA ALA A 252 7.63 30.16 -10.12
C ALA A 252 8.64 29.20 -9.50
N THR A 253 8.22 27.97 -9.22
CA THR A 253 8.96 27.01 -8.40
C THR A 253 8.84 25.61 -9.01
N PRO A 254 9.47 25.37 -10.17
CA PRO A 254 9.36 24.08 -10.83
C PRO A 254 10.33 23.09 -10.14
N PHE A 255 9.78 22.07 -9.47
CA PHE A 255 10.52 21.03 -8.73
C PHE A 255 10.30 19.64 -9.33
N ARG A 256 11.10 18.65 -8.92
CA ARG A 256 11.25 17.30 -9.52
C ARG A 256 9.97 16.57 -9.93
N ASN A 257 8.86 16.72 -9.21
CA ASN A 257 7.62 16.02 -9.54
C ASN A 257 6.84 16.64 -10.71
N ASP A 258 7.12 17.90 -11.04
CA ASP A 258 6.33 18.71 -11.98
C ASP A 258 6.69 18.40 -13.44
N TYR A 259 7.95 18.04 -13.67
CA TYR A 259 8.54 17.77 -14.99
C TYR A 259 8.18 16.38 -15.54
N LYS A 260 7.76 15.48 -14.67
CA LYS A 260 7.43 14.07 -14.96
C LYS A 260 6.28 13.93 -15.94
N LEU A 261 5.35 14.88 -15.92
CA LEU A 261 4.00 14.70 -16.45
C LEU A 261 3.77 15.45 -17.75
N PHE A 262 4.64 16.42 -18.05
CA PHE A 262 4.58 17.23 -19.28
C PHE A 262 5.81 17.07 -20.18
N THR A 263 6.62 16.02 -19.93
CA THR A 263 7.76 15.63 -20.77
C THR A 263 8.74 16.79 -21.01
N VAL A 264 9.15 17.50 -19.96
CA VAL A 264 10.14 18.58 -20.04
C VAL A 264 11.53 17.97 -19.87
N ARG A 265 12.39 18.01 -20.90
CA ARG A 265 13.75 17.44 -20.87
C ARG A 265 14.85 18.51 -20.80
N GLY A 266 14.50 19.75 -21.06
CA GLY A 266 15.34 20.94 -20.90
C GLY A 266 15.85 21.55 -22.19
N SER A 267 15.47 21.00 -23.34
CA SER A 267 15.82 21.54 -24.67
C SER A 267 15.19 22.92 -24.92
N PHE A 268 14.04 23.18 -24.29
CA PHE A 268 13.28 24.43 -24.41
C PHE A 268 12.97 24.99 -23.02
N ALA A 269 13.80 25.93 -22.55
CA ALA A 269 13.67 26.47 -21.20
C ALA A 269 14.04 27.95 -21.09
N TYR A 270 13.31 28.69 -20.27
CA TYR A 270 13.63 30.05 -19.86
C TYR A 270 13.65 30.12 -18.33
N ASN A 271 14.72 30.69 -17.75
CA ASN A 271 14.82 30.94 -16.31
C ASN A 271 15.03 32.43 -16.04
N PHE A 272 14.01 33.06 -15.48
CA PHE A 272 14.18 34.33 -14.78
C PHE A 272 14.23 34.05 -13.28
N SER A 273 15.37 34.32 -12.66
CA SER A 273 15.61 34.01 -11.25
C SER A 273 15.05 35.09 -10.32
N PHE A 274 14.80 34.72 -9.07
CA PHE A 274 14.41 35.69 -8.04
C PHE A 274 15.44 36.82 -7.82
N PRO A 275 16.76 36.55 -7.66
CA PRO A 275 17.77 37.60 -7.49
C PRO A 275 17.73 38.66 -8.61
N LYS A 276 17.66 38.24 -9.87
CA LYS A 276 17.53 39.18 -11.01
C LYS A 276 16.26 40.00 -10.96
N ALA A 277 15.14 39.41 -10.54
CA ALA A 277 13.88 40.13 -10.39
C ALA A 277 13.98 41.20 -9.30
N ALA A 278 14.70 40.92 -8.20
CA ALA A 278 14.95 41.87 -7.12
C ALA A 278 15.90 43.00 -7.56
N GLU A 279 17.01 42.66 -8.23
CA GLU A 279 17.97 43.64 -8.81
C GLU A 279 17.30 44.57 -9.82
N ALA A 280 16.42 44.03 -10.67
CA ALA A 280 15.63 44.80 -11.63
C ALA A 280 14.50 45.60 -10.98
N LYS A 281 14.37 45.56 -9.65
CA LYS A 281 13.33 46.23 -8.84
C LYS A 281 11.91 45.81 -9.19
N ILE A 282 11.75 44.66 -9.87
CA ILE A 282 10.45 44.12 -10.28
C ILE A 282 9.71 43.57 -9.06
N VAL A 283 10.45 42.93 -8.16
CA VAL A 283 9.98 42.41 -6.88
C VAL A 283 10.71 43.08 -5.71
N ARG A 284 10.14 42.98 -4.50
CA ARG A 284 10.73 43.47 -3.25
C ARG A 284 11.87 42.59 -2.78
N GLU A 285 12.83 43.18 -2.07
CA GLU A 285 13.86 42.44 -1.34
C GLU A 285 13.28 41.83 -0.06
N VAL A 286 13.66 40.58 0.26
CA VAL A 286 13.13 39.87 1.43
C VAL A 286 14.01 40.10 2.65
N HIS A 287 13.41 40.58 3.73
CA HIS A 287 14.05 40.76 5.03
C HIS A 287 13.38 39.86 6.07
N PHE A 288 14.17 39.25 6.94
CA PHE A 288 13.65 38.46 8.05
C PHE A 288 13.69 39.27 9.34
N ALA A 289 12.63 39.17 10.13
CA ALA A 289 12.52 39.78 11.46
C ALA A 289 12.04 38.75 12.49
N THR A 290 12.32 39.00 13.76
CA THR A 290 11.86 38.19 14.90
C THR A 290 10.93 38.99 15.78
N LEU A 291 9.94 38.32 16.38
CA LEU A 291 9.08 38.92 17.41
C LEU A 291 9.77 39.05 18.79
N ASP A 292 10.94 38.45 18.98
CA ASP A 292 11.69 38.52 20.25
C ASP A 292 12.20 39.95 20.52
N SER A 293 11.41 40.75 21.23
CA SER A 293 11.85 41.96 21.93
C SER A 293 11.74 41.78 23.44
N GLN A 294 12.88 41.43 24.05
CA GLN A 294 13.25 41.53 25.47
C GLN A 294 12.42 40.85 26.58
N ASP A 295 11.17 40.41 26.39
CA ASP A 295 10.43 39.65 27.43
C ASP A 295 9.54 38.55 26.82
N GLY A 296 10.06 37.31 26.78
CA GLY A 296 9.34 36.08 26.46
C GLY A 296 9.20 35.75 24.96
N SER A 297 9.66 34.56 24.56
CA SER A 297 9.47 34.04 23.20
C SER A 297 8.13 33.30 23.08
N ALA A 298 7.39 33.49 21.99
CA ALA A 298 6.25 32.62 21.68
C ALA A 298 6.74 31.17 21.44
N THR A 299 6.33 30.24 22.32
CA THR A 299 6.67 28.81 22.20
C THR A 299 6.01 28.19 20.97
N ALA A 300 6.49 27.01 20.56
CA ALA A 300 5.80 26.27 19.50
C ALA A 300 4.44 25.87 20.04
N ILE A 301 3.39 26.00 19.23
CA ILE A 301 2.14 25.33 19.55
C ILE A 301 2.30 23.85 19.22
N ASP A 302 1.74 22.97 20.04
CA ASP A 302 1.91 21.51 19.90
C ASP A 302 1.30 21.00 18.57
N SER A 303 0.30 21.74 18.08
CA SER A 303 -0.31 21.55 16.75
C SER A 303 0.60 21.91 15.55
N SER A 304 1.84 22.38 15.77
CA SER A 304 2.76 22.82 14.70
C SER A 304 3.28 21.69 13.79
N ASN A 305 3.25 20.43 14.25
CA ASN A 305 3.82 19.30 13.50
C ASN A 305 2.89 18.73 12.41
N LYS A 306 1.61 19.12 12.37
CA LYS A 306 0.63 18.60 11.41
C LYS A 306 -0.28 19.75 10.98
N ASP A 307 -0.42 19.99 9.67
CA ASP A 307 -1.32 21.01 9.07
C ASP A 307 -2.81 20.61 9.23
N THR A 308 -3.21 20.23 10.44
CA THR A 308 -4.49 19.62 10.82
C THR A 308 -5.06 20.28 12.06
N ASP A 309 -6.38 20.38 12.12
CA ASP A 309 -7.08 21.03 13.23
C ASP A 309 -7.07 20.16 14.50
N GLN A 310 -6.62 20.73 15.62
CA GLN A 310 -6.57 20.07 16.93
C GLN A 310 -7.11 21.01 18.02
N GLU A 311 -7.52 20.47 19.17
CA GLU A 311 -7.89 21.29 20.32
C GLU A 311 -6.65 22.00 20.87
N LEU A 312 -6.80 23.28 21.23
CA LEU A 312 -5.70 24.08 21.79
C LEU A 312 -5.53 23.75 23.27
N THR A 313 -4.29 23.48 23.67
CA THR A 313 -3.91 23.39 25.08
C THR A 313 -3.83 24.78 25.72
N ASP A 314 -3.82 24.87 27.06
CA ASP A 314 -3.57 26.13 27.77
C ASP A 314 -2.21 26.76 27.39
N GLY A 315 -1.22 25.91 27.09
CA GLY A 315 0.09 26.32 26.56
C GLY A 315 -0.02 26.97 25.19
N ASP A 316 -0.80 26.37 24.27
CA ASP A 316 -1.03 26.92 22.93
C ASP A 316 -1.76 28.27 22.99
N ALA A 317 -2.79 28.36 23.83
CA ALA A 317 -3.53 29.61 24.02
C ALA A 317 -2.63 30.75 24.52
N SER A 318 -1.71 30.44 25.45
CA SER A 318 -0.70 31.39 25.92
C SER A 318 0.26 31.80 24.80
N ALA A 319 0.78 30.85 24.02
CA ALA A 319 1.68 31.12 22.90
C ALA A 319 1.04 31.99 21.82
N ILE A 320 -0.22 31.70 21.44
CA ILE A 320 -1.01 32.48 20.49
C ILE A 320 -1.20 33.91 20.98
N LYS A 321 -1.48 34.10 22.29
CA LYS A 321 -1.63 35.41 22.90
C LYS A 321 -0.35 36.23 22.87
N THR A 322 0.78 35.61 23.21
CA THR A 322 2.11 36.23 23.14
C THR A 322 2.42 36.66 21.71
N PHE A 323 2.26 35.76 20.74
CA PHE A 323 2.45 36.05 19.32
C PHE A 323 1.59 37.22 18.83
N ALA A 324 0.30 37.23 19.17
CA ALA A 324 -0.62 38.30 18.77
C ALA A 324 -0.19 39.67 19.33
N THR A 325 0.22 39.70 20.59
CA THR A 325 0.64 40.93 21.29
C THR A 325 1.90 41.51 20.64
N GLN A 326 2.92 40.67 20.45
CA GLN A 326 4.18 41.08 19.84
C GLN A 326 3.99 41.52 18.37
N LEU A 327 3.14 40.81 17.62
CA LEU A 327 2.85 41.19 16.23
C LEU A 327 2.13 42.55 16.14
N LEU A 328 1.22 42.85 17.07
CA LEU A 328 0.55 44.16 17.14
C LEU A 328 1.53 45.29 17.44
N GLU A 329 2.54 45.06 18.27
CA GLU A 329 3.60 46.02 18.57
C GLU A 329 4.53 46.27 17.38
N LEU A 330 4.86 45.21 16.62
CA LEU A 330 5.73 45.30 15.45
C LEU A 330 5.02 45.84 14.21
N ALA A 331 3.71 45.60 14.04
CA ALA A 331 2.95 45.93 12.83
C ALA A 331 3.09 47.39 12.35
N PRO A 332 3.05 48.44 13.20
CA PRO A 332 3.26 49.83 12.76
C PRO A 332 4.63 50.05 12.12
N GLN A 333 5.67 49.35 12.58
CA GLN A 333 7.01 49.42 11.99
C GLN A 333 7.05 48.73 10.63
N LEU A 334 6.38 47.59 10.49
CA LEU A 334 6.28 46.85 9.22
C LEU A 334 5.56 47.63 8.12
N THR A 335 4.64 48.52 8.47
CA THR A 335 3.86 49.31 7.50
C THR A 335 4.38 50.74 7.29
N LYS A 336 5.35 51.19 8.09
CA LYS A 336 5.79 52.60 8.15
C LYS A 336 6.27 53.15 6.80
N ASP A 337 7.05 52.35 6.07
CA ASP A 337 7.68 52.75 4.81
C ASP A 337 6.83 52.39 3.57
N HIS A 338 5.57 52.00 3.78
CA HIS A 338 4.64 51.59 2.74
C HIS A 338 3.42 52.52 2.65
N PRO A 339 2.69 52.52 1.51
CA PRO A 339 1.48 53.32 1.36
C PRO A 339 0.43 52.99 2.42
N ALA A 340 -0.41 53.99 2.76
CA ALA A 340 -1.53 53.79 3.67
C ALA A 340 -2.44 52.65 3.21
N GLY A 341 -2.82 51.76 4.13
CA GLY A 341 -3.59 50.54 3.82
C GLY A 341 -2.73 49.29 3.58
N ALA A 342 -1.45 49.32 3.94
CA ALA A 342 -0.58 48.15 3.89
C ALA A 342 -1.10 46.99 4.75
N LYS A 343 -0.93 45.76 4.26
CA LYS A 343 -1.53 44.53 4.78
C LYS A 343 -0.44 43.53 5.16
N ILE A 344 -0.75 42.73 6.18
CA ILE A 344 0.12 41.70 6.75
C ILE A 344 -0.62 40.36 6.64
N ILE A 345 0.02 39.38 6.02
CA ILE A 345 -0.47 38.01 6.00
C ILE A 345 -0.05 37.33 7.31
N VAL A 346 -0.95 36.56 7.92
CA VAL A 346 -0.66 35.80 9.12
C VAL A 346 -0.97 34.33 8.87
N ARG A 347 0.03 33.47 9.04
CA ARG A 347 -0.09 32.03 8.77
C ARG A 347 -0.01 31.23 10.06
N ALA A 348 -0.93 30.28 10.23
CA ALA A 348 -0.90 29.25 11.26
C ALA A 348 -1.31 27.89 10.66
N ALA A 349 -0.97 26.79 11.33
CA ALA A 349 -1.15 25.42 10.82
C ALA A 349 -2.55 24.82 11.06
N SER A 350 -3.39 25.46 11.88
CA SER A 350 -4.72 24.92 12.24
C SER A 350 -5.82 25.98 12.26
N TRP A 351 -7.07 25.55 12.10
CA TRP A 351 -8.23 26.44 12.22
C TRP A 351 -8.40 26.95 13.65
N SER A 352 -8.25 26.10 14.66
CA SER A 352 -8.34 26.46 16.07
C SER A 352 -7.38 27.60 16.41
N ALA A 353 -6.11 27.52 15.97
CA ALA A 353 -5.13 28.58 16.19
C ALA A 353 -5.55 29.89 15.51
N LEU A 354 -5.97 29.82 14.24
CA LEU A 354 -6.43 31.00 13.49
C LEU A 354 -7.69 31.65 14.11
N ALA A 355 -8.63 30.82 14.56
CA ALA A 355 -9.88 31.26 15.16
C ALA A 355 -9.67 31.93 16.53
N ALA A 356 -8.68 31.47 17.30
CA ALA A 356 -8.23 32.09 18.55
C ALA A 356 -7.38 33.34 18.33
N LEU A 357 -6.56 33.37 17.26
CA LEU A 357 -5.68 34.48 16.92
C LEU A 357 -6.45 35.70 16.38
N GLN A 358 -7.51 35.47 15.58
CA GLN A 358 -8.26 36.56 14.94
C GLN A 358 -8.80 37.61 15.93
N PRO A 359 -9.51 37.26 17.03
CA PRO A 359 -10.03 38.24 17.98
C PRO A 359 -8.92 39.03 18.69
N LEU A 360 -7.77 38.38 18.97
CA LEU A 360 -6.64 39.00 19.63
C LEU A 360 -6.00 40.08 18.75
N LEU A 361 -5.81 39.79 17.46
CA LEU A 361 -5.32 40.77 16.48
C LEU A 361 -6.34 41.87 16.16
N ALA A 362 -7.64 41.59 16.31
CA ALA A 362 -8.68 42.60 16.08
C ALA A 362 -8.72 43.68 17.18
N GLY A 363 -8.36 43.32 18.42
CA GLY A 363 -8.26 44.25 19.57
C GLY A 363 -9.55 45.01 19.93
N SER A 364 -9.48 45.90 20.93
CA SER A 364 -10.60 46.74 21.39
C SER A 364 -10.88 47.97 20.51
N ARG A 365 -10.00 48.27 19.54
CA ARG A 365 -10.15 49.36 18.56
C ARG A 365 -10.68 48.91 17.18
N LYS A 366 -11.08 47.63 17.02
CA LYS A 366 -11.46 47.03 15.72
C LYS A 366 -10.38 47.23 14.64
N ALA A 367 -9.13 46.85 14.91
CA ALA A 367 -8.21 46.59 13.81
C ALA A 367 -8.81 45.45 12.97
N ASN A 368 -8.91 45.66 11.66
CA ASN A 368 -9.58 44.74 10.76
C ASN A 368 -8.71 43.48 10.55
N ALA A 369 -9.05 42.39 11.25
CA ALA A 369 -8.44 41.07 11.07
C ALA A 369 -9.41 40.12 10.33
N VAL A 370 -9.04 39.74 9.13
CA VAL A 370 -9.79 38.88 8.23
C VAL A 370 -9.29 37.44 8.35
N LEU A 371 -10.19 36.48 8.46
CA LEU A 371 -9.86 35.05 8.49
C LEU A 371 -10.51 34.34 7.31
N ILE A 372 -9.70 33.62 6.53
CA ILE A 372 -10.15 32.88 5.34
C ILE A 372 -9.88 31.40 5.53
N HIS A 373 -10.95 30.61 5.62
CA HIS A 373 -10.85 29.18 5.89
C HIS A 373 -12.10 28.40 5.45
N ASP A 374 -11.95 27.13 5.05
CA ASP A 374 -13.10 26.30 4.64
C ASP A 374 -14.06 26.00 5.80
N GLN A 375 -13.54 25.87 7.02
CA GLN A 375 -14.35 25.63 8.23
C GLN A 375 -15.36 26.78 8.52
N VAL A 376 -15.17 27.96 7.94
CA VAL A 376 -16.15 29.06 8.01
C VAL A 376 -17.49 28.68 7.37
N GLY A 377 -17.50 27.74 6.42
CA GLY A 377 -18.72 27.26 5.76
C GLY A 377 -19.69 26.55 6.70
N LYS A 378 -19.21 26.04 7.85
CA LYS A 378 -20.04 25.46 8.92
C LYS A 378 -20.66 26.61 9.72
N GLY A 379 -21.97 26.84 9.56
CA GLY A 379 -22.64 28.11 9.89
C GLY A 379 -22.41 28.73 11.28
N GLU A 380 -22.04 27.96 12.30
CA GLU A 380 -21.69 28.45 13.64
C GLU A 380 -20.35 29.21 13.65
N ASN A 381 -19.35 28.73 12.89
CA ASN A 381 -18.02 29.34 12.78
C ASN A 381 -18.06 30.74 12.15
N ARG A 382 -19.01 30.96 11.22
CA ARG A 382 -19.23 32.26 10.57
C ARG A 382 -19.88 33.26 11.51
N LYS A 383 -20.73 32.82 12.44
CA LYS A 383 -21.39 33.69 13.43
C LYS A 383 -20.46 34.13 14.56
N GLY A 384 -19.38 33.38 14.82
CA GLY A 384 -18.42 33.68 15.89
C GLY A 384 -17.60 34.97 15.70
N HIS A 385 -17.38 35.44 14.47
CA HIS A 385 -16.70 36.72 14.20
C HIS A 385 -17.10 37.29 12.82
N PRO A 386 -17.36 38.61 12.68
CA PRO A 386 -17.95 39.20 11.46
C PRO A 386 -17.04 39.17 10.21
N LEU A 387 -15.71 39.08 10.38
CA LEU A 387 -14.73 39.09 9.28
C LEU A 387 -14.17 37.69 8.96
N ARG A 388 -15.07 36.71 8.88
CA ARG A 388 -14.73 35.33 8.50
C ARG A 388 -15.34 34.99 7.14
N PHE A 389 -14.51 34.50 6.22
CA PHE A 389 -14.91 34.18 4.85
C PHE A 389 -14.43 32.80 4.42
N VAL A 390 -15.18 32.16 3.52
CA VAL A 390 -14.77 30.88 2.90
C VAL A 390 -13.79 31.14 1.75
N THR A 391 -13.98 32.24 1.02
CA THR A 391 -13.22 32.54 -0.19
C THR A 391 -12.47 33.87 -0.09
N VAL A 392 -11.29 33.94 -0.73
CA VAL A 392 -10.47 35.16 -0.79
C VAL A 392 -11.23 36.31 -1.47
N ARG A 393 -12.01 36.01 -2.51
CA ARG A 393 -12.78 37.01 -3.25
C ARG A 393 -13.87 37.67 -2.39
N GLU A 394 -14.57 36.90 -1.56
CA GLU A 394 -15.54 37.47 -0.62
C GLU A 394 -14.86 38.39 0.39
N ALA A 395 -13.69 38.01 0.89
CA ALA A 395 -12.90 38.80 1.81
C ALA A 395 -12.43 40.12 1.19
N GLN A 396 -11.91 40.09 -0.04
CA GLN A 396 -11.48 41.30 -0.77
C GLN A 396 -12.63 42.30 -0.96
N ASN A 397 -13.84 41.82 -1.31
CA ASN A 397 -14.98 42.69 -1.55
C ASN A 397 -15.57 43.32 -0.29
N LYS A 398 -15.43 42.68 0.89
CA LYS A 398 -16.14 43.07 2.12
C LYS A 398 -15.22 43.61 3.21
N ALA A 399 -13.92 43.37 3.11
CA ALA A 399 -12.94 43.68 4.14
C ALA A 399 -11.62 44.16 3.51
N GLU A 400 -11.71 44.95 2.45
CA GLU A 400 -10.55 45.46 1.71
C GLU A 400 -9.58 46.26 2.60
N GLU A 401 -10.12 47.03 3.55
CA GLU A 401 -9.39 47.87 4.50
C GLU A 401 -8.76 47.07 5.66
N ALA A 402 -8.70 45.74 5.56
CA ALA A 402 -8.15 44.89 6.59
C ALA A 402 -6.63 44.87 6.60
N THR A 403 -6.04 45.14 7.77
CA THR A 403 -4.59 45.09 7.99
C THR A 403 -4.09 43.66 8.11
N PHE A 404 -4.78 42.79 8.86
CA PHE A 404 -4.34 41.40 9.08
C PHE A 404 -5.18 40.41 8.29
N TRP A 405 -4.51 39.51 7.58
CA TRP A 405 -5.15 38.49 6.75
C TRP A 405 -4.66 37.10 7.14
N LEU A 406 -5.50 36.39 7.89
CA LEU A 406 -5.22 35.11 8.49
C LEU A 406 -5.64 33.96 7.55
N HIS A 407 -4.77 32.98 7.39
CA HIS A 407 -5.08 31.75 6.65
C HIS A 407 -4.21 30.56 7.09
N GLN A 408 -4.70 29.37 6.76
CA GLN A 408 -3.90 28.15 6.79
C GLN A 408 -3.19 27.97 5.44
N THR A 409 -3.98 27.73 4.37
CA THR A 409 -3.48 27.51 3.00
C THR A 409 -4.10 28.43 1.94
N LYS A 410 -5.15 29.19 2.30
CA LYS A 410 -5.98 29.94 1.34
C LYS A 410 -5.27 31.13 0.67
N LEU A 411 -4.24 31.71 1.29
CA LEU A 411 -3.49 32.83 0.72
C LEU A 411 -2.13 32.42 0.14
N LEU A 412 -1.80 31.12 0.07
CA LEU A 412 -0.60 30.66 -0.65
C LEU A 412 -0.67 31.02 -2.15
N GLU A 413 -1.89 31.10 -2.69
CA GLU A 413 -2.18 31.37 -4.10
C GLU A 413 -3.42 32.23 -4.29
N GLY A 414 -3.60 32.79 -5.49
CA GLY A 414 -4.85 33.45 -5.89
C GLY A 414 -5.08 34.86 -5.32
N ILE A 415 -4.15 35.40 -4.53
CA ILE A 415 -4.14 36.80 -4.14
C ILE A 415 -3.12 37.61 -4.95
N ASP A 416 -3.60 38.72 -5.50
CA ASP A 416 -2.92 39.63 -6.41
C ASP A 416 -3.14 41.07 -5.93
N ASP A 417 -2.41 41.45 -4.87
CA ASP A 417 -2.54 42.77 -4.23
C ASP A 417 -1.16 43.25 -3.75
N PRO A 418 -0.62 44.37 -4.27
CA PRO A 418 0.69 44.90 -3.88
C PRO A 418 0.70 45.50 -2.46
N MET A 419 -0.46 45.69 -1.83
CA MET A 419 -0.56 46.21 -0.47
C MET A 419 -0.11 45.20 0.59
N PHE A 420 0.02 43.91 0.26
CA PHE A 420 0.64 42.93 1.16
C PHE A 420 2.14 43.14 1.21
N VAL A 421 2.67 43.49 2.39
CA VAL A 421 4.07 43.90 2.59
C VAL A 421 4.84 42.99 3.53
N ALA A 422 4.14 42.26 4.40
CA ALA A 422 4.76 41.36 5.35
C ALA A 422 3.96 40.07 5.53
N VAL A 423 4.66 39.01 5.94
CA VAL A 423 4.05 37.76 6.40
C VAL A 423 4.57 37.41 7.79
N ALA A 424 3.67 37.14 8.72
CA ALA A 424 3.98 36.64 10.05
C ALA A 424 3.61 35.16 10.14
N ILE A 425 4.56 34.35 10.62
CA ILE A 425 4.46 32.90 10.63
C ILE A 425 4.41 32.43 12.08
N LEU A 426 3.25 31.89 12.50
CA LEU A 426 3.09 31.29 13.82
C LEU A 426 3.65 29.85 13.85
N ASP A 427 3.44 29.10 12.77
CA ASP A 427 3.78 27.68 12.65
C ASP A 427 4.72 27.40 11.49
N ASP A 428 5.49 26.32 11.53
CA ASP A 428 6.37 25.95 10.44
C ASP A 428 5.60 25.32 9.27
N PHE A 429 6.12 25.47 8.05
CA PHE A 429 5.56 24.83 6.87
C PHE A 429 5.90 23.34 6.84
N THR A 430 5.01 22.53 6.27
CA THR A 430 5.24 21.09 6.06
C THR A 430 6.21 20.82 4.90
N ASN A 431 6.37 21.77 3.99
CA ASN A 431 7.39 21.75 2.95
C ASN A 431 7.92 23.16 2.64
N GLU A 432 9.15 23.24 2.13
CA GLU A 432 9.80 24.52 1.82
C GLU A 432 9.15 25.27 0.64
N ARG A 433 8.44 24.54 -0.23
CA ARG A 433 7.70 25.14 -1.35
C ARG A 433 6.60 26.08 -0.87
N GLN A 434 5.84 25.71 0.15
CA GLN A 434 4.79 26.56 0.71
C GLN A 434 5.39 27.86 1.29
N LEU A 435 6.57 27.79 1.90
CA LEU A 435 7.30 28.96 2.36
C LEU A 435 7.61 29.92 1.20
N VAL A 436 8.19 29.42 0.10
CA VAL A 436 8.51 30.23 -1.08
C VAL A 436 7.25 30.83 -1.71
N GLN A 437 6.17 30.06 -1.82
CA GLN A 437 4.88 30.54 -2.34
C GLN A 437 4.29 31.64 -1.47
N GLN A 438 4.36 31.48 -0.15
CA GLN A 438 3.87 32.45 0.84
C GLN A 438 4.64 33.77 0.74
N ILE A 439 5.97 33.71 0.76
CA ILE A 439 6.83 34.89 0.58
C ILE A 439 6.49 35.55 -0.75
N GLY A 440 6.25 34.75 -1.80
CA GLY A 440 5.81 35.21 -3.12
C GLY A 440 4.60 36.16 -3.14
N ARG A 441 3.76 36.14 -2.11
CA ARG A 441 2.56 36.98 -2.00
C ARG A 441 2.85 38.40 -1.54
N VAL A 442 3.98 38.64 -0.88
CA VAL A 442 4.40 39.95 -0.35
C VAL A 442 5.48 40.63 -1.19
N LEU A 443 5.93 39.97 -2.27
CA LEU A 443 7.01 40.43 -3.14
C LEU A 443 6.63 41.55 -4.13
N ARG A 444 5.36 41.89 -4.28
CA ARG A 444 4.92 42.83 -5.33
C ARG A 444 5.18 44.27 -4.91
N SER A 445 5.94 45.02 -5.70
CA SER A 445 6.18 46.44 -5.41
C SER A 445 4.93 47.30 -5.67
N THR A 446 4.68 48.30 -4.81
CA THR A 446 3.64 49.32 -5.00
C THR A 446 4.10 50.50 -5.87
N ASP A 447 5.40 50.60 -6.15
CA ASP A 447 5.94 51.60 -7.07
C ASP A 447 5.72 51.14 -8.52
N ALA A 448 4.74 51.76 -9.20
CA ALA A 448 4.41 51.45 -10.60
C ALA A 448 5.56 51.75 -11.58
N LYS A 449 6.49 52.65 -11.23
CA LYS A 449 7.63 53.02 -12.08
C LYS A 449 8.91 52.26 -11.73
N ARG A 450 8.89 51.41 -10.68
CA ARG A 450 10.00 50.55 -10.25
C ARG A 450 11.32 51.31 -10.02
N GLN A 451 11.24 52.55 -9.54
CA GLN A 451 12.38 53.42 -9.31
C GLN A 451 13.02 53.17 -7.94
N GLN A 452 12.19 52.90 -6.93
CA GLN A 452 12.62 52.64 -5.56
C GLN A 452 12.64 51.14 -5.24
N ILE A 453 13.66 50.73 -4.48
CA ILE A 453 13.71 49.39 -3.89
C ILE A 453 12.76 49.40 -2.69
N GLN A 454 11.90 48.37 -2.62
CA GLN A 454 10.99 48.15 -1.50
C GLN A 454 11.32 46.82 -0.84
N THR A 455 11.02 46.70 0.44
CA THR A 455 11.28 45.49 1.23
C THR A 455 9.98 44.74 1.53
N ALA A 456 10.08 43.42 1.59
CA ALA A 456 9.04 42.53 2.09
C ALA A 456 9.57 41.85 3.35
N THR A 457 8.79 41.85 4.42
CA THR A 457 9.26 41.34 5.72
C THR A 457 8.63 39.99 6.07
N VAL A 458 9.47 39.01 6.40
CA VAL A 458 9.07 37.70 6.92
C VAL A 458 9.35 37.68 8.42
N VAL A 459 8.28 37.58 9.21
CA VAL A 459 8.33 37.67 10.66
C VAL A 459 8.23 36.27 11.26
N ALA A 460 9.30 35.85 11.94
CA ALA A 460 9.37 34.62 12.70
C ALA A 460 8.96 34.86 14.16
N ARG A 461 8.33 33.84 14.78
CA ARG A 461 7.86 33.91 16.17
C ARG A 461 8.98 33.97 17.21
N ASN A 462 10.14 33.38 16.91
CA ASN A 462 11.30 33.30 17.81
C ASN A 462 12.60 33.06 17.03
N ALA A 463 13.74 33.12 17.74
CA ALA A 463 15.07 32.93 17.16
C ALA A 463 15.30 31.56 16.47
N GLU A 464 14.72 30.48 16.98
CA GLU A 464 14.89 29.14 16.40
C GLU A 464 14.16 29.01 15.05
N GLN A 465 12.90 29.44 14.99
CA GLN A 465 12.14 29.48 13.75
C GLN A 465 12.79 30.44 12.75
N PHE A 466 13.30 31.58 13.21
CA PHE A 466 14.02 32.52 12.36
C PHE A 466 15.21 31.87 11.66
N ALA A 467 16.05 31.13 12.42
CA ALA A 467 17.21 30.45 11.85
C ALA A 467 16.79 29.46 10.76
N ARG A 468 15.75 28.64 11.02
CA ARG A 468 15.24 27.66 10.05
C ARG A 468 14.66 28.33 8.79
N LEU A 469 13.78 29.31 8.95
CA LEU A 469 13.17 30.04 7.82
C LEU A 469 14.23 30.74 6.96
N LYS A 470 15.22 31.36 7.62
CA LYS A 470 16.33 32.01 6.94
C LYS A 470 17.20 31.01 6.17
N THR A 471 17.57 29.87 6.79
CA THR A 471 18.33 28.81 6.12
C THR A 471 17.59 28.25 4.91
N SER A 472 16.29 27.93 5.03
CA SER A 472 15.49 27.43 3.88
C SER A 472 15.41 28.48 2.77
N TRP A 473 15.27 29.77 3.09
CA TRP A 473 15.29 30.82 2.08
C TRP A 473 16.66 31.00 1.43
N GLU A 474 17.76 30.93 2.19
CA GLU A 474 19.12 30.96 1.66
C GLU A 474 19.40 29.77 0.73
N GLN A 475 18.92 28.57 1.08
CA GLN A 475 19.00 27.39 0.22
C GLN A 475 18.19 27.57 -1.07
N TYR A 476 16.99 28.16 -0.99
CA TYR A 476 16.23 28.53 -2.19
C TYR A 476 16.97 29.56 -3.05
N LEU A 477 17.58 30.59 -2.47
CA LEU A 477 18.38 31.56 -3.23
C LEU A 477 19.62 30.92 -3.87
N ALA A 478 20.28 29.98 -3.17
CA ALA A 478 21.39 29.21 -3.72
C ALA A 478 20.95 28.36 -4.92
N PHE A 479 19.78 27.72 -4.82
CA PHE A 479 19.15 27.00 -5.93
C PHE A 479 18.82 27.93 -7.11
N GLU A 480 18.22 29.10 -6.86
CA GLU A 480 17.93 30.10 -7.90
C GLU A 480 19.20 30.57 -8.61
N THR A 481 20.28 30.81 -7.85
CA THR A 481 21.57 31.28 -8.35
C THR A 481 22.28 30.22 -9.19
N ALA A 482 22.32 28.97 -8.73
CA ALA A 482 22.85 27.85 -9.51
C ALA A 482 22.12 27.71 -10.85
N GLY A 483 20.81 27.96 -10.85
CA GLY A 483 19.97 28.00 -12.03
C GLY A 483 20.28 29.10 -13.04
N GLU A 484 20.94 30.18 -12.64
CA GLU A 484 21.43 31.22 -13.56
C GLU A 484 22.70 30.81 -14.29
N GLU A 485 23.54 30.01 -13.63
CA GLU A 485 24.78 29.49 -14.21
C GLU A 485 24.48 28.34 -15.16
N SER A 486 23.54 27.47 -14.78
CA SER A 486 23.14 26.31 -15.56
C SER A 486 21.65 26.02 -15.41
N LEU A 487 20.90 26.18 -16.50
CA LEU A 487 19.49 25.78 -16.58
C LEU A 487 19.28 24.28 -16.31
N ALA A 488 20.30 23.45 -16.54
CA ALA A 488 20.28 22.02 -16.23
C ALA A 488 20.25 21.72 -14.72
N SER A 489 20.52 22.70 -13.85
CA SER A 489 20.39 22.57 -12.40
C SER A 489 18.97 22.81 -11.87
N ILE A 490 18.14 23.54 -12.63
CA ILE A 490 16.73 23.78 -12.28
C ILE A 490 15.84 22.66 -12.81
N ILE A 491 16.11 22.19 -14.02
CA ILE A 491 15.34 21.13 -14.68
C ILE A 491 15.92 19.80 -14.20
N PRO A 492 15.20 19.03 -13.36
CA PRO A 492 15.65 17.78 -12.79
C PRO A 492 15.78 16.77 -13.91
N GLY A 493 16.96 16.76 -14.52
CA GLY A 493 17.37 15.75 -15.46
C GLY A 493 17.44 14.36 -14.82
N GLU A 494 17.32 14.26 -13.49
CA GLU A 494 17.33 13.03 -12.69
C GLU A 494 16.35 11.96 -13.17
N ALA A 495 15.14 12.34 -13.58
CA ALA A 495 14.14 11.40 -14.10
C ALA A 495 14.54 10.79 -15.46
N TYR A 496 15.39 11.49 -16.22
CA TYR A 496 15.95 11.07 -17.51
C TYR A 496 17.47 10.89 -17.43
N LEU A 497 18.04 10.80 -16.22
CA LEU A 497 19.47 10.67 -16.02
C LEU A 497 20.00 9.33 -16.53
N PRO A 498 19.22 8.23 -16.54
CA PRO A 498 19.60 7.05 -17.32
C PRO A 498 19.93 7.40 -18.78
N GLU A 499 19.17 8.28 -19.44
CA GLU A 499 19.46 8.72 -20.81
C GLU A 499 20.78 9.51 -20.92
N LYS A 500 21.30 10.07 -19.81
CA LYS A 500 22.57 10.81 -19.74
C LYS A 500 23.75 9.98 -19.25
N ILE A 501 23.53 9.07 -18.29
CA ILE A 501 24.56 8.22 -17.68
C ILE A 501 24.81 6.98 -18.52
N VAL A 502 23.76 6.32 -19.02
CA VAL A 502 23.90 5.09 -19.80
C VAL A 502 24.81 5.31 -21.01
N PRO A 503 24.73 6.41 -21.80
CA PRO A 503 25.72 6.67 -22.87
C PRO A 503 27.17 6.84 -22.40
N GLY A 504 27.39 7.19 -21.13
CA GLY A 504 28.72 7.32 -20.52
C GLY A 504 29.27 6.00 -19.96
N MET A 505 28.44 4.97 -19.79
CA MET A 505 28.88 3.65 -19.35
C MET A 505 29.68 2.94 -20.46
N PRO A 506 30.61 2.02 -20.14
CA PRO A 506 31.31 1.23 -21.15
C PRO A 506 30.32 0.43 -22.02
N ASP A 507 30.58 0.34 -23.33
CA ASP A 507 29.72 -0.41 -24.26
C ASP A 507 29.61 -1.90 -23.91
N GLN A 508 30.65 -2.45 -23.25
CA GLN A 508 30.75 -3.84 -22.81
C GLN A 508 31.30 -3.88 -21.38
N GLN A 509 30.68 -4.68 -20.52
CA GLN A 509 31.16 -4.87 -19.15
C GLN A 509 30.99 -6.33 -18.72
N TYR A 510 31.94 -6.84 -17.92
CA TYR A 510 31.81 -8.15 -17.29
C TYR A 510 30.98 -8.03 -16.01
N VAL A 511 29.77 -8.59 -16.04
CA VAL A 511 28.77 -8.52 -14.95
C VAL A 511 28.21 -9.92 -14.71
N ASP A 512 28.17 -10.34 -13.44
CA ASP A 512 27.66 -11.65 -12.98
C ASP A 512 28.20 -12.85 -13.79
N GLY A 513 29.48 -12.83 -14.15
CA GLY A 513 30.09 -13.95 -14.88
C GLY A 513 29.93 -13.92 -16.40
N SER A 514 29.43 -12.80 -16.98
CA SER A 514 29.18 -12.68 -18.42
C SER A 514 29.58 -11.30 -18.96
N PHE A 515 30.06 -11.23 -20.19
CA PHE A 515 30.19 -9.96 -20.90
C PHE A 515 28.82 -9.53 -21.40
N ARG A 516 28.36 -8.35 -20.97
CA ARG A 516 27.07 -7.78 -21.34
C ARG A 516 27.27 -6.45 -22.04
N GLN A 517 26.42 -6.22 -23.03
CA GLN A 517 26.30 -4.93 -23.66
C GLN A 517 25.60 -3.95 -22.72
N ARG A 518 26.01 -2.70 -22.84
CA ARG A 518 25.33 -1.56 -22.25
C ARG A 518 23.89 -1.48 -22.71
N LEU A 519 23.00 -1.03 -21.83
CA LEU A 519 21.60 -0.80 -22.16
C LEU A 519 21.49 0.20 -23.34
N PRO A 520 20.62 -0.04 -24.34
CA PRO A 520 20.28 0.96 -25.33
C PRO A 520 19.72 2.21 -24.64
N VAL A 521 20.29 3.37 -24.93
CA VAL A 521 19.93 4.66 -24.31
C VAL A 521 18.51 5.08 -24.71
N THR A 522 18.11 4.75 -25.94
CA THR A 522 16.83 5.10 -26.54
C THR A 522 16.19 3.87 -27.19
N GLY A 523 14.89 3.69 -26.93
CA GLY A 523 14.09 2.68 -27.61
C GLY A 523 13.76 1.43 -26.77
N PRO A 524 12.88 0.57 -27.31
CA PRO A 524 12.39 -0.60 -26.60
C PRO A 524 13.44 -1.73 -26.56
N LEU A 525 13.49 -2.47 -25.46
CA LEU A 525 14.25 -3.72 -25.38
C LEU A 525 13.55 -4.85 -26.15
N HIS A 526 14.33 -5.79 -26.67
CA HIS A 526 13.79 -7.03 -27.22
C HIS A 526 13.55 -8.04 -26.10
N ARG A 527 12.59 -8.95 -26.28
CA ARG A 527 12.29 -9.99 -25.28
C ARG A 527 13.49 -10.87 -24.89
N GLU A 528 14.49 -10.97 -25.77
CA GLU A 528 15.73 -11.75 -25.54
C GLU A 528 16.72 -11.05 -24.61
N ASP A 529 16.56 -9.74 -24.39
CA ASP A 529 17.37 -8.96 -23.47
C ASP A 529 16.91 -9.10 -22.01
N LEU A 530 15.74 -9.72 -21.79
CA LEU A 530 15.07 -9.75 -20.50
C LEU A 530 15.17 -11.10 -19.82
N LEU A 531 15.62 -11.07 -18.55
CA LEU A 531 15.59 -12.19 -17.64
C LEU A 531 14.66 -11.88 -16.46
N VAL A 532 13.62 -12.69 -16.29
CA VAL A 532 12.61 -12.55 -15.24
C VAL A 532 12.63 -13.75 -14.29
N PRO A 533 12.35 -13.56 -12.99
CA PRO A 533 12.16 -14.69 -12.07
C PRO A 533 10.83 -15.40 -12.35
N ARG A 534 10.74 -16.70 -12.03
CA ARG A 534 9.52 -17.51 -12.13
C ARG A 534 8.54 -17.17 -11.01
N ARG A 535 7.99 -15.96 -11.05
CA ARG A 535 6.95 -15.48 -10.13
C ARG A 535 5.84 -14.76 -10.90
N ALA A 536 4.60 -14.93 -10.45
CA ALA A 536 3.44 -14.28 -11.04
C ALA A 536 2.33 -14.09 -10.01
N ALA A 537 1.61 -12.98 -10.11
CA ALA A 537 0.23 -12.89 -9.65
C ALA A 537 -0.70 -13.50 -10.71
N ILE A 538 -1.66 -14.32 -10.29
CA ILE A 538 -2.59 -15.01 -11.20
C ILE A 538 -4.00 -14.43 -11.03
N PHE A 539 -4.62 -14.11 -12.16
CA PHE A 539 -5.98 -13.62 -12.25
C PHE A 539 -6.81 -14.51 -13.17
N THR A 540 -8.10 -14.66 -12.86
CA THR A 540 -9.12 -15.19 -13.75
C THR A 540 -9.67 -14.06 -14.62
N ILE A 541 -9.82 -14.35 -15.90
CA ILE A 541 -10.37 -13.44 -16.92
C ILE A 541 -11.89 -13.51 -16.87
N GLY A 542 -12.56 -12.38 -16.65
CA GLY A 542 -14.01 -12.26 -16.68
C GLY A 542 -14.57 -12.04 -18.09
N PRO A 543 -15.91 -12.05 -18.25
CA PRO A 543 -16.56 -11.83 -19.55
C PRO A 543 -16.32 -10.43 -20.12
N ASP A 544 -16.09 -9.44 -19.25
CA ASP A 544 -15.87 -8.04 -19.60
C ASP A 544 -14.40 -7.70 -19.89
N PHE A 545 -13.53 -8.70 -20.04
CA PHE A 545 -12.10 -8.46 -20.29
C PHE A 545 -11.84 -7.90 -21.69
N ASP A 546 -11.13 -6.77 -21.74
CA ASP A 546 -10.68 -6.11 -22.96
C ASP A 546 -9.15 -6.01 -22.96
N ALA A 547 -8.51 -6.61 -23.97
CA ALA A 547 -7.05 -6.65 -24.08
C ALA A 547 -6.43 -5.28 -24.35
N THR A 548 -7.06 -4.43 -25.17
CA THR A 548 -6.60 -3.08 -25.47
C THR A 548 -6.72 -2.18 -24.25
N LEU A 549 -7.80 -2.36 -23.47
CA LEU A 549 -7.98 -1.67 -22.21
C LEU A 549 -6.96 -2.14 -21.16
N ALA A 550 -6.69 -3.45 -21.08
CA ALA A 550 -5.68 -4.00 -20.17
C ALA A 550 -4.28 -3.44 -20.44
N GLU A 551 -3.89 -3.35 -21.72
CA GLU A 551 -2.65 -2.71 -22.15
C GLU A 551 -2.58 -1.24 -21.73
N THR A 552 -3.66 -0.49 -22.00
CA THR A 552 -3.74 0.93 -21.69
C THR A 552 -3.70 1.18 -20.18
N GLU A 553 -4.56 0.53 -19.39
CA GLU A 553 -4.64 0.74 -17.94
C GLU A 553 -3.36 0.29 -17.22
N THR A 554 -2.70 -0.76 -17.72
CA THR A 554 -1.40 -1.20 -17.19
C THR A 554 -0.33 -0.17 -17.44
N ARG A 555 -0.17 0.31 -18.68
CA ARG A 555 0.82 1.32 -19.01
C ARG A 555 0.60 2.61 -18.21
N GLU A 556 -0.66 3.05 -18.09
CA GLU A 556 -0.99 4.25 -17.32
C GLU A 556 -0.72 4.05 -15.82
N GLY A 557 -1.03 2.87 -15.28
CA GLY A 557 -0.76 2.59 -13.89
C GLY A 557 0.72 2.37 -13.57
N ILE A 558 1.57 2.02 -14.56
CA ILE A 558 3.03 2.12 -14.42
C ILE A 558 3.43 3.59 -14.30
N LEU A 559 3.01 4.45 -15.23
CA LEU A 559 3.34 5.88 -15.23
C LEU A 559 2.87 6.60 -13.97
N ALA A 560 1.75 6.16 -13.40
CA ALA A 560 1.20 6.68 -12.15
C ALA A 560 2.08 6.42 -10.92
N ARG A 561 3.05 5.49 -11.02
CA ARG A 561 3.78 4.96 -9.86
C ARG A 561 5.19 5.50 -9.63
N ASN A 562 5.49 6.75 -10.00
CA ASN A 562 6.87 7.28 -10.02
C ASN A 562 7.83 6.41 -10.86
N ARG A 563 7.33 5.83 -11.96
CA ARG A 563 8.12 5.04 -12.91
C ARG A 563 8.32 5.84 -14.19
N PHE A 564 9.57 5.97 -14.63
CA PHE A 564 10.01 6.81 -15.75
C PHE A 564 10.53 5.97 -16.91
N VAL A 565 10.66 6.61 -18.08
CA VAL A 565 11.23 6.02 -19.29
C VAL A 565 10.54 4.67 -19.60
N VAL A 566 9.21 4.71 -19.66
CA VAL A 566 8.38 3.51 -19.86
C VAL A 566 8.40 3.14 -21.33
N HIS A 567 9.01 2.00 -21.66
CA HIS A 567 9.07 1.47 -23.02
C HIS A 567 8.37 0.12 -23.12
N PRO A 568 7.59 -0.13 -24.20
CA PRO A 568 7.07 -1.46 -24.46
C PRO A 568 8.23 -2.41 -24.82
N VAL A 569 8.09 -3.70 -24.50
CA VAL A 569 9.05 -4.73 -24.90
C VAL A 569 8.70 -5.24 -26.29
N THR A 570 9.69 -5.34 -27.17
CA THR A 570 9.51 -5.81 -28.55
C THR A 570 9.74 -7.31 -28.70
N GLY A 571 9.18 -7.88 -29.77
CA GLY A 571 9.33 -9.29 -30.12
C GLY A 571 8.56 -10.26 -29.22
N LEU A 572 7.67 -9.76 -28.34
CA LEU A 572 6.86 -10.59 -27.46
C LEU A 572 5.92 -11.55 -28.25
N PRO A 573 5.68 -12.77 -27.74
CA PRO A 573 4.70 -13.68 -28.32
C PRO A 573 3.28 -13.12 -28.30
N LYS A 574 2.38 -13.71 -29.07
CA LYS A 574 0.95 -13.40 -29.02
C LYS A 574 0.43 -13.58 -27.58
N ASP A 575 -0.48 -12.70 -27.15
CA ASP A 575 -1.11 -12.72 -25.82
C ASP A 575 -0.11 -12.44 -24.65
N VAL A 576 1.03 -11.82 -24.97
CA VAL A 576 2.02 -11.34 -24.00
C VAL A 576 2.23 -9.84 -24.16
N TRP A 577 2.17 -9.10 -23.05
CA TRP A 577 2.48 -7.68 -22.99
C TRP A 577 3.60 -7.43 -21.99
N GLY A 578 4.44 -6.43 -22.23
CA GLY A 578 5.54 -6.12 -21.33
C GLY A 578 6.05 -4.70 -21.47
N TRP A 579 6.53 -4.16 -20.36
CA TRP A 579 7.09 -2.82 -20.27
C TRP A 579 8.33 -2.82 -19.38
N THR A 580 9.30 -2.00 -19.74
CA THR A 580 10.48 -1.68 -18.94
C THR A 580 10.38 -0.24 -18.45
N PHE A 581 10.88 0.04 -17.26
CA PHE A 581 10.84 1.38 -16.68
C PHE A 581 11.96 1.56 -15.66
N PHE A 582 12.19 2.79 -15.20
CA PHE A 582 13.05 3.10 -14.08
C PHE A 582 12.23 3.65 -12.91
N THR A 583 12.44 3.14 -11.70
CA THR A 583 12.02 3.84 -10.48
C THR A 583 13.14 4.74 -10.00
N VAL A 584 12.78 5.84 -9.35
CA VAL A 584 13.75 6.81 -8.87
C VAL A 584 13.38 7.27 -7.47
N ASP A 585 14.26 6.96 -6.52
CA ASP A 585 14.12 7.26 -5.11
C ASP A 585 15.20 8.25 -4.67
N GLU A 586 15.03 8.86 -3.49
CA GLU A 586 16.10 9.62 -2.84
C GLU A 586 16.65 8.80 -1.69
N SER A 587 17.95 8.91 -1.48
CA SER A 587 18.60 8.20 -0.39
C SER A 587 18.05 8.67 0.96
N PRO A 588 17.45 7.78 1.76
CA PRO A 588 16.85 8.18 3.03
C PRO A 588 17.94 8.51 4.09
N TYR A 589 19.21 8.18 3.79
CA TYR A 589 20.40 8.35 4.62
C TYR A 589 20.96 9.77 4.73
N LEU A 590 20.48 10.72 3.91
CA LEU A 590 21.07 12.06 3.79
C LEU A 590 20.10 13.17 4.23
N SER A 591 20.46 13.91 5.29
CA SER A 591 19.62 15.00 5.84
C SER A 591 19.95 16.40 5.30
N ARG A 592 21.13 16.57 4.69
CA ARG A 592 21.63 17.86 4.14
C ARG A 592 22.05 17.78 2.69
N HIS A 593 22.27 16.58 2.19
CA HIS A 593 22.65 16.30 0.82
C HIS A 593 21.53 15.47 0.21
N PHE A 594 21.46 15.41 -1.11
CA PHE A 594 20.56 14.50 -1.81
C PHE A 594 21.39 13.63 -2.75
N VAL A 595 20.96 12.39 -2.95
CA VAL A 595 21.46 11.54 -4.01
C VAL A 595 20.32 10.68 -4.49
N THR A 596 20.12 10.75 -5.79
CA THR A 596 19.06 10.02 -6.47
C THR A 596 19.50 8.58 -6.70
N GLU A 597 18.63 7.62 -6.38
CA GLU A 597 18.85 6.20 -6.57
C GLU A 597 17.91 5.68 -7.67
N TRP A 598 18.45 4.99 -8.68
CA TRP A 598 17.66 4.44 -9.79
C TRP A 598 17.59 2.92 -9.72
N GLN A 599 16.41 2.35 -9.97
CA GLN A 599 16.26 0.91 -10.15
C GLN A 599 15.57 0.60 -11.48
N PHE A 600 16.09 -0.40 -12.20
CA PHE A 600 15.48 -0.89 -13.42
C PHE A 600 14.35 -1.88 -13.10
N GLY A 601 13.17 -1.63 -13.66
CA GLY A 601 11.95 -2.37 -13.43
C GLY A 601 11.35 -2.96 -14.70
N VAL A 602 10.56 -4.02 -14.53
CA VAL A 602 9.88 -4.75 -15.61
C VAL A 602 8.48 -5.16 -15.16
N THR A 603 7.49 -4.90 -16.02
CA THR A 603 6.14 -5.48 -15.95
C THR A 603 5.97 -6.45 -17.11
N LEU A 604 5.47 -7.65 -16.86
CA LEU A 604 5.16 -8.66 -17.88
C LEU A 604 3.79 -9.29 -17.58
N MET A 605 2.93 -9.35 -18.60
CA MET A 605 1.59 -9.94 -18.54
C MET A 605 1.50 -11.04 -19.58
N VAL A 606 1.08 -12.24 -19.17
CA VAL A 606 0.94 -13.41 -20.05
C VAL A 606 -0.48 -13.93 -19.89
N ARG A 607 -1.27 -13.86 -20.96
CA ARG A 607 -2.60 -14.47 -21.01
C ARG A 607 -2.48 -15.91 -21.48
N ILE A 608 -3.06 -16.84 -20.72
CA ILE A 608 -3.12 -18.26 -21.03
C ILE A 608 -4.53 -18.73 -20.71
N ASN A 609 -5.25 -19.23 -21.72
CA ASN A 609 -6.64 -19.66 -21.57
C ASN A 609 -7.52 -18.56 -20.94
N ASP A 610 -8.18 -18.88 -19.83
CA ASP A 610 -9.03 -18.02 -19.00
C ASP A 610 -8.27 -17.34 -17.86
N ARG A 611 -6.93 -17.32 -17.91
CA ARG A 611 -6.07 -16.76 -16.86
C ARG A 611 -5.06 -15.74 -17.39
N LEU A 612 -4.71 -14.82 -16.50
CA LEU A 612 -3.74 -13.76 -16.74
C LEU A 612 -2.65 -13.82 -15.65
N PHE A 613 -1.42 -14.07 -16.07
CA PHE A 613 -0.23 -14.11 -15.21
C PHE A 613 0.50 -12.79 -15.29
N VAL A 614 0.74 -12.15 -14.15
CA VAL A 614 1.31 -10.80 -14.08
C VAL A 614 2.54 -10.81 -13.19
N PHE A 615 3.68 -10.52 -13.77
CA PHE A 615 4.92 -10.20 -13.08
C PHE A 615 5.14 -8.69 -13.11
N ASP A 616 5.47 -8.12 -11.96
CA ASP A 616 5.92 -6.74 -11.84
C ASP A 616 7.05 -6.69 -10.80
N THR A 617 8.06 -5.85 -11.05
CA THR A 617 9.18 -5.67 -10.10
C THR A 617 8.75 -5.00 -8.80
N ASP A 618 7.73 -4.15 -8.86
CA ASP A 618 7.28 -3.23 -7.80
C ASP A 618 5.73 -3.33 -7.59
N GLY A 619 5.15 -4.49 -7.91
CA GLY A 619 3.74 -4.81 -7.68
C GLY A 619 2.77 -4.50 -8.83
N VAL A 620 1.64 -5.21 -8.88
CA VAL A 620 0.68 -5.16 -10.01
C VAL A 620 0.22 -3.72 -10.28
N PRO A 621 0.46 -3.15 -11.47
CA PRO A 621 0.29 -1.72 -11.73
C PRO A 621 -1.12 -1.33 -12.20
N PHE A 622 -2.12 -2.21 -12.15
CA PHE A 622 -3.47 -1.91 -12.62
C PHE A 622 -4.54 -2.26 -11.59
N ASP A 623 -5.72 -1.66 -11.75
CA ASP A 623 -6.94 -2.04 -11.03
C ASP A 623 -7.62 -3.20 -11.77
N ALA A 624 -7.66 -4.37 -11.12
CA ALA A 624 -8.23 -5.60 -11.67
C ALA A 624 -9.69 -5.43 -12.15
N SER A 625 -10.48 -4.61 -11.43
CA SER A 625 -11.89 -4.37 -11.76
C SER A 625 -12.07 -3.57 -13.05
N LYS A 626 -11.13 -2.66 -13.36
CA LYS A 626 -11.22 -1.81 -14.57
C LYS A 626 -10.98 -2.60 -15.85
N ILE A 627 -10.17 -3.65 -15.79
CA ILE A 627 -9.78 -4.46 -16.95
C ILE A 627 -10.57 -5.78 -17.03
N GLY A 628 -11.53 -6.01 -16.13
CA GLY A 628 -12.38 -7.21 -16.16
C GLY A 628 -11.69 -8.50 -15.69
N VAL A 629 -10.75 -8.41 -14.73
CA VAL A 629 -10.12 -9.60 -14.13
C VAL A 629 -10.33 -9.67 -12.62
N THR A 630 -10.28 -10.88 -12.07
CA THR A 630 -10.35 -11.11 -10.61
C THR A 630 -9.20 -12.00 -10.16
N ARG A 631 -8.73 -11.85 -8.92
CA ARG A 631 -7.68 -12.74 -8.37
C ARG A 631 -8.15 -14.21 -8.45
N LEU A 632 -7.26 -15.12 -8.85
CA LEU A 632 -7.57 -16.54 -8.94
C LEU A 632 -8.07 -17.08 -7.59
N ASP A 633 -9.10 -17.92 -7.63
CA ASP A 633 -9.66 -18.51 -6.41
C ASP A 633 -8.65 -19.38 -5.67
N ARG A 634 -8.65 -19.26 -4.34
CA ARG A 634 -7.76 -19.98 -3.45
C ARG A 634 -7.87 -21.49 -3.59
N GLN A 635 -9.09 -22.04 -3.71
CA GLN A 635 -9.32 -23.48 -3.82
C GLN A 635 -8.70 -24.06 -5.09
N ILE A 636 -8.53 -23.24 -6.13
CA ILE A 636 -7.81 -23.59 -7.35
C ILE A 636 -6.30 -23.45 -7.12
N LEU A 637 -5.86 -22.37 -6.50
CA LEU A 637 -4.43 -22.08 -6.29
C LEU A 637 -3.72 -23.15 -5.43
N VAL A 638 -4.37 -23.66 -4.37
CA VAL A 638 -3.79 -24.69 -3.50
C VAL A 638 -3.52 -26.03 -4.22
N ARG A 639 -4.13 -26.27 -5.39
CA ARG A 639 -3.88 -27.46 -6.23
C ARG A 639 -2.43 -27.52 -6.73
N LEU A 640 -1.72 -26.39 -6.75
CA LEU A 640 -0.27 -26.35 -7.04
C LEU A 640 0.57 -27.08 -5.99
N PHE A 641 0.01 -27.33 -4.81
CA PHE A 641 0.46 -28.35 -3.87
C PHE A 641 -0.54 -29.50 -3.87
N GLY A 642 -0.42 -30.42 -4.83
CA GLY A 642 -1.23 -31.65 -4.85
C GLY A 642 -0.78 -32.69 -3.81
N PRO A 643 -1.43 -33.87 -3.77
CA PRO A 643 -0.98 -34.99 -2.96
C PRO A 643 0.40 -35.49 -3.40
N SER A 644 1.23 -35.89 -2.45
CA SER A 644 2.52 -36.51 -2.73
C SER A 644 2.32 -37.89 -3.39
N SER A 645 3.10 -38.19 -4.42
CA SER A 645 3.09 -39.49 -5.13
C SER A 645 4.53 -39.96 -5.39
N ASN A 646 4.69 -41.24 -5.77
CA ASN A 646 6.01 -41.80 -6.09
C ASN A 646 6.70 -41.03 -7.23
N ASP A 647 5.94 -40.61 -8.24
CA ASP A 647 6.45 -39.90 -9.42
C ASP A 647 6.63 -38.40 -9.17
N ARG A 648 5.86 -37.81 -8.26
CA ARG A 648 5.92 -36.40 -7.92
C ARG A 648 5.81 -36.22 -6.41
N LYS A 649 6.97 -36.12 -5.75
CA LYS A 649 7.05 -35.81 -4.32
C LYS A 649 6.61 -34.37 -4.07
N VAL A 650 5.63 -34.21 -3.21
CA VAL A 650 5.15 -32.92 -2.70
C VAL A 650 5.43 -32.87 -1.21
N ARG A 651 5.89 -31.71 -0.71
CA ARG A 651 6.17 -31.52 0.71
C ARG A 651 5.98 -30.08 1.09
N ILE A 652 5.01 -29.81 1.96
CA ILE A 652 4.78 -28.48 2.53
C ILE A 652 5.68 -28.34 3.76
N THR A 653 6.52 -27.31 3.81
CA THR A 653 7.54 -27.13 4.86
C THR A 653 7.34 -25.86 5.68
N LYS A 654 6.60 -24.88 5.16
CA LYS A 654 6.27 -23.64 5.87
C LYS A 654 4.84 -23.23 5.57
N LEU A 655 4.09 -22.84 6.58
CA LEU A 655 2.72 -22.34 6.45
C LEU A 655 2.53 -21.14 7.36
N ALA A 656 1.97 -20.07 6.81
CA ALA A 656 1.49 -18.93 7.57
C ALA A 656 -0.03 -18.90 7.49
N ALA A 657 -0.69 -18.59 8.60
CA ALA A 657 -2.15 -18.51 8.68
C ALA A 657 -2.59 -17.35 9.57
N ALA A 658 -3.77 -16.81 9.27
CA ALA A 658 -4.42 -15.77 10.05
C ALA A 658 -5.66 -16.34 10.73
N SER A 659 -5.89 -15.99 11.98
CA SER A 659 -7.00 -16.51 12.78
C SER A 659 -8.32 -15.83 12.46
N LEU A 660 -9.43 -16.56 12.58
CA LEU A 660 -10.78 -16.01 12.55
C LEU A 660 -11.12 -15.23 13.84
N GLU A 661 -10.36 -15.47 14.92
CA GLU A 661 -10.65 -14.95 16.25
C GLU A 661 -10.44 -13.43 16.34
N MET A 662 -11.39 -12.74 16.97
CA MET A 662 -11.38 -11.28 17.16
C MET A 662 -11.16 -10.83 18.61
N ALA A 663 -11.11 -11.77 19.56
CA ALA A 663 -10.87 -11.47 20.98
C ALA A 663 -9.45 -10.94 21.26
N ASP A 664 -9.30 -10.17 22.33
CA ASP A 664 -8.04 -9.48 22.70
C ASP A 664 -6.87 -10.43 23.00
N ARG A 665 -7.15 -11.63 23.51
CA ARG A 665 -6.13 -12.65 23.82
C ARG A 665 -5.89 -13.64 22.69
N ALA A 666 -6.52 -13.43 21.53
CA ALA A 666 -6.44 -14.37 20.43
C ALA A 666 -5.09 -14.28 19.73
N ILE A 667 -4.58 -15.44 19.29
CA ILE A 667 -3.45 -15.50 18.37
C ILE A 667 -3.95 -14.97 17.02
N ARG A 668 -3.46 -13.81 16.57
CA ARG A 668 -3.91 -13.17 15.31
C ARG A 668 -3.38 -13.87 14.07
N THR A 669 -2.11 -14.24 14.10
CA THR A 669 -1.39 -14.88 13.00
C THR A 669 -0.38 -15.89 13.54
N THR A 670 -0.10 -16.94 12.77
CA THR A 670 0.94 -17.94 13.07
C THR A 670 1.77 -18.20 11.83
N THR A 671 3.07 -18.42 12.02
CA THR A 671 3.95 -18.94 10.98
C THR A 671 4.73 -20.12 11.54
N THR A 672 4.52 -21.29 10.95
CA THR A 672 5.08 -22.55 11.41
C THR A 672 5.94 -23.17 10.32
N SER A 673 7.05 -23.78 10.70
CA SER A 673 7.94 -24.53 9.79
C SER A 673 8.21 -25.94 10.32
N THR A 674 8.16 -26.93 9.44
CA THR A 674 8.40 -28.35 9.73
C THR A 674 9.09 -29.01 8.54
N ALA A 675 9.62 -30.21 8.73
CA ALA A 675 10.13 -31.03 7.64
C ALA A 675 9.01 -31.39 6.65
N SER A 676 7.80 -31.64 7.13
CA SER A 676 6.62 -31.98 6.31
C SER A 676 5.35 -31.78 7.13
N PHE A 677 4.45 -30.88 6.69
CA PHE A 677 3.14 -30.70 7.34
C PHE A 677 2.21 -31.90 7.16
N GLU A 678 2.40 -32.71 6.12
CA GLU A 678 1.61 -33.94 5.94
C GLU A 678 1.82 -34.91 7.11
N ASP A 679 3.07 -35.00 7.59
CA ASP A 679 3.52 -35.92 8.64
C ASP A 679 3.49 -35.30 10.04
N THR A 680 3.13 -34.02 10.17
CA THR A 680 3.03 -33.30 11.44
C THR A 680 1.61 -33.47 12.04
N PHE A 681 1.49 -33.30 13.36
CA PHE A 681 0.20 -33.31 14.06
C PHE A 681 -0.74 -32.19 13.57
N THR A 682 -2.04 -32.37 13.79
CA THR A 682 -3.05 -31.32 13.61
C THR A 682 -3.17 -30.56 14.92
N ASP A 683 -2.96 -29.24 14.91
CA ASP A 683 -3.13 -28.42 16.11
C ASP A 683 -4.61 -28.06 16.26
N LEU A 684 -5.13 -28.06 17.49
CA LEU A 684 -6.51 -27.64 17.77
C LEU A 684 -6.80 -26.23 17.22
N LEU A 685 -5.78 -25.36 17.17
CA LEU A 685 -5.90 -24.01 16.63
C LEU A 685 -6.10 -24.01 15.10
N ASP A 686 -5.64 -25.03 14.36
CA ASP A 686 -5.71 -25.06 12.89
C ASP A 686 -7.14 -24.84 12.38
N ALA A 687 -8.14 -25.36 13.09
CA ALA A 687 -9.55 -25.26 12.73
C ALA A 687 -10.07 -23.82 12.60
N VAL A 688 -9.47 -22.85 13.31
CA VAL A 688 -9.83 -21.43 13.27
C VAL A 688 -8.77 -20.59 12.54
N LEU A 689 -7.76 -21.23 11.95
CA LEU A 689 -6.72 -20.56 11.17
C LEU A 689 -7.01 -20.67 9.68
N LEU A 690 -6.91 -19.56 8.97
CA LEU A 690 -7.03 -19.48 7.53
C LEU A 690 -5.62 -19.29 6.91
N PRO A 691 -5.05 -20.31 6.23
CA PRO A 691 -3.74 -20.20 5.60
C PRO A 691 -3.65 -19.00 4.65
N THR A 692 -2.63 -18.17 4.80
CA THR A 692 -2.39 -16.99 3.95
C THR A 692 -1.22 -17.21 3.00
N ASN A 693 -0.19 -17.93 3.44
CA ASN A 693 1.00 -18.24 2.65
C ASN A 693 1.47 -19.70 2.87
N VAL A 694 1.99 -20.32 1.82
CA VAL A 694 2.47 -21.71 1.85
C VAL A 694 3.79 -21.81 1.11
N ALA A 695 4.78 -22.49 1.69
CA ALA A 695 6.02 -22.81 1.01
C ALA A 695 6.39 -24.29 1.19
N GLY A 696 7.03 -24.84 0.17
CA GLY A 696 7.37 -26.26 0.13
C GLY A 696 8.13 -26.64 -1.13
N TYR A 697 8.16 -27.94 -1.40
CA TYR A 697 8.81 -28.52 -2.57
C TYR A 697 7.81 -29.32 -3.38
N VAL A 698 7.84 -29.14 -4.70
CA VAL A 698 7.00 -29.87 -5.66
C VAL A 698 7.91 -30.43 -6.75
N GLY A 699 8.09 -31.75 -6.80
CA GLY A 699 9.00 -32.40 -7.75
C GLY A 699 10.44 -31.89 -7.64
N GLY A 700 10.90 -31.55 -6.42
CA GLY A 700 12.22 -30.97 -6.15
C GLY A 700 12.33 -29.45 -6.38
N THR A 701 11.33 -28.80 -6.96
CA THR A 701 11.30 -27.34 -7.12
C THR A 701 10.75 -26.69 -5.86
N ALA A 702 11.49 -25.74 -5.28
CA ALA A 702 11.00 -24.94 -4.16
C ALA A 702 9.89 -24.00 -4.65
N ARG A 703 8.70 -24.11 -4.07
CA ARG A 703 7.49 -23.37 -4.46
C ARG A 703 6.95 -22.58 -3.28
N TYR A 704 6.51 -21.37 -3.55
CA TYR A 704 5.81 -20.50 -2.61
C TYR A 704 4.49 -20.03 -3.24
N LEU A 705 3.42 -20.09 -2.46
CA LEU A 705 2.09 -19.57 -2.81
C LEU A 705 1.69 -18.49 -1.80
N GLY A 706 1.34 -17.31 -2.30
CA GLY A 706 0.65 -16.27 -1.54
C GLY A 706 -0.84 -16.35 -1.81
N LEU A 707 -1.60 -17.00 -0.93
CA LEU A 707 -3.01 -17.33 -1.13
C LEU A 707 -3.91 -16.09 -1.12
N SER A 708 -3.59 -15.08 -0.30
CA SER A 708 -4.37 -13.83 -0.24
C SER A 708 -4.23 -12.97 -1.49
N ARG A 709 -3.04 -12.98 -2.12
CA ARG A 709 -2.71 -12.16 -3.31
C ARG A 709 -2.71 -12.98 -4.61
N SER A 710 -3.12 -14.24 -4.55
CA SER A 710 -3.05 -15.23 -5.64
C SER A 710 -1.71 -15.23 -6.36
N LYS A 711 -0.61 -15.29 -5.60
CA LYS A 711 0.77 -15.28 -6.12
C LYS A 711 1.36 -16.68 -6.11
N VAL A 712 2.13 -17.00 -7.14
CA VAL A 712 2.98 -18.19 -7.23
C VAL A 712 4.43 -17.76 -7.48
N THR A 713 5.36 -18.42 -6.82
CA THR A 713 6.80 -18.30 -7.04
C THR A 713 7.42 -19.68 -7.03
N ASP A 714 8.07 -20.07 -8.12
CA ASP A 714 9.00 -21.20 -8.12
C ASP A 714 10.42 -20.65 -7.95
N ALA A 715 10.99 -20.83 -6.76
CA ALA A 715 12.28 -20.27 -6.41
C ALA A 715 13.39 -20.97 -7.19
N SER A 716 14.13 -20.20 -7.98
CA SER A 716 15.31 -20.64 -8.71
C SER A 716 16.44 -19.62 -8.57
N VAL A 717 17.68 -20.10 -8.49
CA VAL A 717 18.88 -19.25 -8.44
C VAL A 717 19.02 -18.43 -9.73
N ARG A 718 18.57 -18.98 -10.86
CA ARG A 718 18.64 -18.32 -12.18
C ARG A 718 17.30 -17.72 -12.57
N ARG A 719 17.34 -16.48 -13.08
CA ARG A 719 16.25 -15.87 -13.86
C ARG A 719 16.17 -16.54 -15.24
N VAL A 720 15.02 -16.48 -15.88
CA VAL A 720 14.75 -17.11 -17.17
C VAL A 720 14.37 -16.08 -18.22
N GLY A 721 14.65 -16.38 -19.50
CA GLY A 721 14.17 -15.57 -20.62
C GLY A 721 12.64 -15.57 -20.71
N VAL A 722 12.08 -14.60 -21.45
CA VAL A 722 10.62 -14.44 -21.58
C VAL A 722 9.93 -15.69 -22.13
N ASP A 723 10.50 -16.37 -23.13
CA ASP A 723 9.90 -17.59 -23.68
C ASP A 723 9.80 -18.72 -22.65
N ASP A 724 10.86 -18.90 -21.84
CA ASP A 724 10.88 -19.92 -20.79
C ASP A 724 9.99 -19.52 -19.62
N TYR A 725 9.78 -18.23 -19.38
CA TYR A 725 8.77 -17.73 -18.46
C TYR A 725 7.35 -18.06 -18.96
N VAL A 726 7.05 -17.87 -20.25
CA VAL A 726 5.75 -18.24 -20.84
C VAL A 726 5.53 -19.76 -20.77
N LYS A 727 6.56 -20.58 -21.05
CA LYS A 727 6.50 -22.05 -20.87
C LYS A 727 6.24 -22.42 -19.42
N TRP A 728 6.91 -21.76 -18.47
CA TRP A 728 6.68 -21.95 -17.04
C TRP A 728 5.24 -21.61 -16.66
N ALA A 729 4.73 -20.44 -17.05
CA ALA A 729 3.34 -20.03 -16.79
C ALA A 729 2.33 -21.01 -17.41
N THR A 730 2.61 -21.52 -18.62
CA THR A 730 1.79 -22.55 -19.29
C THR A 730 1.77 -23.86 -18.50
N ASN A 731 2.90 -24.27 -17.92
CA ASN A 731 2.95 -25.45 -17.06
C ASN A 731 2.18 -25.24 -15.75
N ILE A 732 2.29 -24.05 -15.12
CA ILE A 732 1.48 -23.69 -13.95
C ILE A 732 -0.02 -23.73 -14.28
N ASP A 733 -0.43 -23.17 -15.42
CA ASP A 733 -1.82 -23.21 -15.88
C ASP A 733 -2.31 -24.66 -16.06
N ARG A 734 -1.50 -25.53 -16.67
CA ARG A 734 -1.79 -26.95 -16.81
C ARG A 734 -1.98 -27.64 -15.46
N GLU A 735 -1.14 -27.34 -14.48
CA GLU A 735 -1.26 -27.88 -13.12
C GLU A 735 -2.53 -27.41 -12.41
N LEU A 736 -2.90 -26.13 -12.57
CA LEU A 736 -4.14 -25.57 -12.00
C LEU A 736 -5.40 -26.16 -12.65
N THR A 737 -5.33 -26.53 -13.93
CA THR A 737 -6.43 -27.09 -14.71
C THR A 737 -6.54 -28.61 -14.59
N ALA A 738 -5.46 -29.30 -14.22
CA ALA A 738 -5.50 -30.73 -13.94
C ALA A 738 -6.52 -31.06 -12.82
N VAL A 739 -7.19 -32.20 -12.94
CA VAL A 739 -8.16 -32.71 -11.95
C VAL A 739 -7.43 -33.29 -10.73
N THR A 740 -6.63 -32.46 -10.07
CA THR A 740 -5.94 -32.79 -8.83
C THR A 740 -6.56 -32.00 -7.69
N VAL A 741 -6.98 -32.72 -6.65
CA VAL A 741 -7.38 -32.12 -5.37
C VAL A 741 -6.15 -31.48 -4.74
N GLY A 742 -6.34 -30.43 -3.93
CA GLY A 742 -5.24 -29.89 -3.12
C GLY A 742 -4.70 -30.91 -2.11
N ASN A 743 -3.55 -30.61 -1.53
CA ASN A 743 -2.99 -31.41 -0.46
C ASN A 743 -3.93 -31.46 0.76
N ARG A 744 -4.08 -32.63 1.39
CA ARG A 744 -4.95 -32.84 2.55
C ARG A 744 -4.58 -32.01 3.78
N VAL A 745 -3.37 -31.44 3.83
CA VAL A 745 -2.97 -30.50 4.88
C VAL A 745 -3.95 -29.32 4.96
N PHE A 746 -4.49 -28.85 3.84
CA PHE A 746 -5.40 -27.70 3.83
C PHE A 746 -6.76 -27.99 4.46
N ASP A 747 -7.18 -29.25 4.51
CA ASP A 747 -8.48 -29.69 5.07
C ASP A 747 -8.53 -29.53 6.60
N ARG A 748 -7.37 -29.33 7.24
CA ARG A 748 -7.25 -29.12 8.69
C ARG A 748 -7.59 -27.69 9.12
N PHE A 749 -7.67 -26.77 8.16
CA PHE A 749 -7.79 -25.34 8.40
C PHE A 749 -9.22 -24.80 8.21
N ALA A 750 -9.44 -23.54 8.57
CA ALA A 750 -10.68 -22.82 8.31
C ALA A 750 -11.07 -22.83 6.83
N GLN A 751 -12.38 -22.90 6.57
CA GLN A 751 -12.95 -23.07 5.24
C GLN A 751 -13.52 -21.75 4.73
N LEU A 752 -13.36 -21.48 3.43
CA LEU A 752 -14.04 -20.36 2.77
C LEU A 752 -15.54 -20.67 2.62
N THR A 753 -16.37 -19.64 2.79
CA THR A 753 -17.83 -19.74 2.72
C THR A 753 -18.43 -18.52 2.02
N THR A 754 -19.75 -18.48 1.89
CA THR A 754 -20.53 -17.33 1.41
C THR A 754 -21.47 -16.83 2.50
N PRO A 755 -21.65 -15.51 2.65
CA PRO A 755 -22.58 -14.96 3.62
C PRO A 755 -24.03 -15.04 3.11
N ASP A 756 -24.97 -14.86 4.01
CA ASP A 756 -26.32 -14.40 3.69
C ASP A 756 -26.24 -12.93 3.23
N PRO A 757 -26.68 -12.59 2.00
CA PRO A 757 -26.58 -11.23 1.46
C PRO A 757 -27.25 -10.16 2.32
N ASP A 758 -28.38 -10.49 2.96
CA ASP A 758 -29.15 -9.53 3.75
C ASP A 758 -28.43 -9.23 5.08
N LYS A 759 -27.85 -10.26 5.70
CA LYS A 759 -27.07 -10.12 6.94
C LYS A 759 -25.71 -9.47 6.70
N ALA A 760 -25.09 -9.68 5.53
CA ALA A 760 -23.83 -9.04 5.17
C ALA A 760 -23.94 -7.50 5.11
N ILE A 761 -25.13 -6.96 4.83
CA ILE A 761 -25.36 -5.51 4.79
C ILE A 761 -25.36 -4.90 6.21
N GLU A 762 -25.58 -5.70 7.25
CA GLU A 762 -25.66 -5.28 8.65
C GLU A 762 -24.48 -5.83 9.49
N PRO A 763 -23.28 -5.22 9.40
CA PRO A 763 -22.15 -5.64 10.22
C PRO A 763 -22.35 -5.27 11.69
N ARG A 764 -21.93 -6.16 12.60
CA ARG A 764 -22.07 -6.02 14.05
C ARG A 764 -20.77 -5.63 14.75
N ASN A 765 -19.66 -6.21 14.30
CA ASN A 765 -18.36 -5.97 14.92
C ASN A 765 -17.26 -5.87 13.87
N ILE A 766 -16.22 -5.09 14.17
CA ILE A 766 -15.04 -4.94 13.34
C ILE A 766 -13.76 -4.97 14.16
N LEU A 767 -12.73 -5.58 13.59
CA LEU A 767 -11.36 -5.51 14.10
C LEU A 767 -10.45 -4.98 12.98
N LEU A 768 -9.73 -3.89 13.23
CA LEU A 768 -8.69 -3.44 12.31
C LEU A 768 -7.46 -4.34 12.45
N ASP A 769 -7.22 -5.18 11.45
CA ASP A 769 -6.08 -6.09 11.39
C ASP A 769 -5.03 -5.46 10.48
N LEU A 770 -4.23 -4.58 11.07
CA LEU A 770 -3.25 -3.78 10.34
C LEU A 770 -1.92 -4.51 10.12
N GLN A 771 -1.74 -5.73 10.66
CA GLN A 771 -0.54 -6.54 10.45
C GLN A 771 -0.20 -6.83 8.97
N PRO A 772 -1.16 -7.06 8.05
CA PRO A 772 -0.87 -7.16 6.62
C PRO A 772 -0.26 -5.88 6.02
N LEU A 773 -0.43 -4.74 6.71
CA LEU A 773 0.26 -3.49 6.37
C LEU A 773 1.68 -3.46 6.94
N ASP A 774 1.97 -4.19 8.02
CA ASP A 774 3.29 -4.29 8.69
C ASP A 774 4.30 -5.19 7.95
N ASP A 775 3.87 -6.01 6.97
CA ASP A 775 4.78 -6.61 5.97
C ASP A 775 5.59 -5.55 5.19
N PHE A 776 5.26 -4.26 5.35
CA PHE A 776 6.12 -3.13 4.96
C PHE A 776 7.46 -3.08 5.72
N GLY A 777 7.50 -3.46 6.99
CA GLY A 777 8.74 -3.43 7.78
C GLY A 777 9.71 -4.54 7.37
N VAL A 778 9.20 -5.75 7.12
CA VAL A 778 10.05 -6.94 6.89
C VAL A 778 10.53 -7.07 5.43
N PHE A 779 9.79 -6.54 4.45
CA PHE A 779 10.27 -6.51 3.06
C PHE A 779 11.18 -5.31 2.75
N ILE A 780 11.19 -4.28 3.60
CA ILE A 780 12.18 -3.18 3.57
C ILE A 780 13.42 -3.54 4.43
N ALA A 781 13.27 -4.31 5.51
CA ALA A 781 14.38 -4.71 6.38
C ALA A 781 15.46 -5.57 5.71
N ASP A 782 15.19 -6.23 4.58
CA ASP A 782 16.21 -6.96 3.82
C ASP A 782 16.91 -6.09 2.75
N ARG A 783 16.61 -4.79 2.67
CA ARG A 783 17.33 -3.85 1.81
C ARG A 783 17.80 -2.55 2.45
N ASP A 784 17.23 -2.10 3.56
CA ASP A 784 17.59 -0.78 4.10
C ASP A 784 17.96 -0.81 5.58
N GLY A 785 19.24 -0.59 5.84
CA GLY A 785 19.78 -0.29 7.16
C GLY A 785 19.39 1.11 7.66
N GLN A 786 18.13 1.50 7.53
CA GLN A 786 17.62 2.75 8.09
C GLN A 786 16.31 2.63 8.86
N PRO A 787 16.22 3.28 10.05
CA PRO A 787 14.96 3.45 10.72
C PRO A 787 14.23 4.62 10.05
N SER A 788 13.39 4.34 9.06
CA SER A 788 12.16 5.11 9.02
C SER A 788 11.40 4.70 10.28
N THR A 789 10.97 5.65 11.10
CA THR A 789 9.84 5.43 12.00
C THR A 789 8.60 5.62 11.14
N PRO A 790 8.06 4.59 10.45
CA PRO A 790 6.69 4.71 10.01
C PRO A 790 5.89 5.01 11.28
N MET A 791 5.09 6.08 11.29
CA MET A 791 3.95 6.15 12.21
C MET A 791 3.01 5.01 11.78
N ALA A 792 3.40 3.77 12.09
CA ALA A 792 2.52 2.63 12.01
C ALA A 792 1.28 3.00 12.84
N PRO A 793 0.06 2.71 12.37
CA PRO A 793 -1.11 3.09 13.11
C PRO A 793 -1.13 2.42 14.48
N SER A 794 -0.80 3.20 15.50
CA SER A 794 -0.84 2.83 16.91
C SER A 794 -2.29 2.82 17.40
N VAL A 795 -3.11 1.94 16.81
CA VAL A 795 -4.47 1.64 17.23
C VAL A 795 -4.41 0.51 18.25
N LEU A 796 -5.19 0.59 19.33
CA LEU A 796 -5.38 -0.55 20.22
C LEU A 796 -6.06 -1.67 19.41
N ASP A 797 -5.47 -2.86 19.44
CA ASP A 797 -5.96 -4.09 18.79
C ASP A 797 -7.22 -4.62 19.52
N LEU A 798 -8.30 -3.84 19.45
CA LEU A 798 -9.58 -4.09 20.09
C LEU A 798 -10.68 -4.24 19.05
N CYS A 799 -11.56 -5.20 19.29
CA CYS A 799 -12.78 -5.36 18.51
C CYS A 799 -13.77 -4.23 18.87
N ALA A 800 -14.28 -3.53 17.87
CA ALA A 800 -15.26 -2.46 18.02
C ALA A 800 -16.66 -2.94 17.65
N ASP A 801 -17.66 -2.48 18.41
CA ASP A 801 -19.06 -2.63 18.05
C ASP A 801 -19.44 -1.64 16.94
N ILE A 802 -20.30 -2.09 16.03
CA ILE A 802 -20.87 -1.27 14.96
C ILE A 802 -22.34 -1.02 15.25
N ASP A 803 -22.73 0.25 15.25
CA ASP A 803 -24.12 0.68 15.30
C ASP A 803 -24.47 1.47 14.03
N ALA A 804 -25.46 1.00 13.27
CA ALA A 804 -25.89 1.59 12.00
C ALA A 804 -24.74 1.95 11.03
N GLY A 805 -23.72 1.08 10.93
CA GLY A 805 -22.56 1.29 10.06
C GLY A 805 -21.51 2.26 10.60
N GLN A 806 -21.65 2.73 11.85
CA GLN A 806 -20.67 3.57 12.55
C GLN A 806 -19.97 2.77 13.65
N PHE A 807 -18.69 3.02 13.86
CA PHE A 807 -17.89 2.43 14.95
C PHE A 807 -16.80 3.39 15.41
N GLN A 808 -16.20 3.11 16.55
CA GLN A 808 -15.06 3.87 17.07
C GLN A 808 -13.87 2.96 17.25
N ILE A 809 -12.70 3.41 16.80
CA ILE A 809 -11.43 2.77 17.12
C ILE A 809 -10.76 3.53 18.27
N THR A 810 -10.03 2.83 19.12
CA THR A 810 -9.29 3.46 20.21
C THR A 810 -7.81 3.45 19.88
N MET A 811 -7.16 4.60 20.00
CA MET A 811 -5.74 4.81 19.77
C MET A 811 -4.95 4.41 21.03
N ILE A 812 -3.64 4.13 20.92
CA ILE A 812 -2.80 3.75 22.07
C ILE A 812 -2.75 4.85 23.15
N ASP A 813 -2.90 6.12 22.77
CA ASP A 813 -3.00 7.26 23.69
C ASP A 813 -4.39 7.38 24.38
N GLY A 814 -5.33 6.48 24.06
CA GLY A 814 -6.69 6.44 24.59
C GLY A 814 -7.71 7.25 23.78
N ASN A 815 -7.28 7.99 22.74
CA ASN A 815 -8.19 8.78 21.91
C ASN A 815 -9.11 7.87 21.08
N LYS A 816 -10.39 8.22 21.00
CA LYS A 816 -11.37 7.48 20.19
C LYS A 816 -11.61 8.20 18.87
N VAL A 817 -11.54 7.45 17.77
CA VAL A 817 -11.64 7.98 16.41
C VAL A 817 -12.88 7.39 15.72
N GLY A 818 -13.75 8.26 15.23
CA GLY A 818 -14.99 7.87 14.56
C GLY A 818 -14.72 7.29 13.17
N CYS A 819 -15.31 6.13 12.88
CA CYS A 819 -15.19 5.45 11.59
C CYS A 819 -16.57 4.97 11.11
N SER A 820 -16.69 4.82 9.80
CA SER A 820 -17.88 4.25 9.15
C SER A 820 -17.49 3.07 8.30
N ILE A 821 -18.40 2.11 8.13
CA ILE A 821 -18.24 0.91 7.30
C ILE A 821 -19.45 0.76 6.39
N SER A 822 -19.21 0.29 5.16
CA SER A 822 -20.26 -0.03 4.19
C SER A 822 -19.94 -1.34 3.47
N TYR A 823 -20.98 -2.11 3.11
CA TYR A 823 -20.86 -3.32 2.30
C TYR A 823 -21.31 -3.05 0.86
N ASN A 824 -20.56 -3.54 -0.12
CA ASN A 824 -20.95 -3.51 -1.52
C ASN A 824 -21.36 -4.92 -1.98
N PRO A 825 -22.66 -5.19 -2.18
CA PRO A 825 -23.16 -6.52 -2.59
C PRO A 825 -22.64 -7.00 -3.95
N LYS A 826 -22.28 -6.07 -4.86
CA LYS A 826 -21.77 -6.44 -6.19
C LYS A 826 -20.34 -6.95 -6.13
N SER A 827 -19.48 -6.32 -5.33
CA SER A 827 -18.10 -6.75 -5.15
C SER A 827 -17.94 -7.77 -4.02
N GLY A 828 -18.95 -7.93 -3.16
CA GLY A 828 -18.91 -8.76 -1.97
C GLY A 828 -17.92 -8.27 -0.91
N ARG A 829 -17.60 -6.97 -0.89
CA ARG A 829 -16.54 -6.38 -0.06
C ARG A 829 -17.05 -5.25 0.81
N TYR A 830 -16.42 -5.12 1.98
CA TYR A 830 -16.58 -3.94 2.84
C TYR A 830 -15.58 -2.84 2.48
N ALA A 831 -15.97 -1.60 2.79
CA ALA A 831 -15.11 -0.44 2.77
C ALA A 831 -15.36 0.41 4.01
N ILE A 832 -14.28 0.84 4.66
CA ILE A 832 -14.32 1.79 5.77
C ILE A 832 -14.00 3.21 5.29
N SER A 833 -14.54 4.22 5.98
CA SER A 833 -14.19 5.62 5.76
C SER A 833 -14.11 6.37 7.09
N SER A 834 -13.09 7.22 7.22
CA SER A 834 -12.89 8.08 8.38
C SER A 834 -11.97 9.23 8.01
N ASP A 835 -12.53 10.45 8.01
CA ASP A 835 -11.75 11.67 7.79
C ASP A 835 -10.81 11.93 8.97
N GLU A 836 -11.24 11.62 10.20
CA GLU A 836 -10.42 11.73 11.42
C GLU A 836 -9.22 10.79 11.37
N LEU A 837 -9.42 9.52 10.99
CA LEU A 837 -8.34 8.55 10.87
C LEU A 837 -7.33 8.96 9.79
N ASN A 838 -7.82 9.43 8.64
CA ASN A 838 -6.99 9.95 7.56
C ASN A 838 -6.27 11.25 7.93
N ALA A 839 -6.82 12.06 8.84
CA ALA A 839 -6.17 13.25 9.34
C ALA A 839 -5.04 12.92 10.33
N ILE A 840 -5.23 11.91 11.18
CA ILE A 840 -4.22 11.49 12.17
C ILE A 840 -3.00 10.88 11.47
N PHE A 841 -3.25 10.00 10.50
CA PHE A 841 -2.24 9.35 9.67
C PHE A 841 -2.17 10.07 8.32
N GLN A 842 -1.30 11.07 8.24
CA GLN A 842 -1.11 11.90 7.06
C GLN A 842 -1.10 11.09 5.74
N GLN A 843 -1.55 11.75 4.68
CA GLN A 843 -1.33 11.36 3.30
C GLN A 843 0.18 11.25 2.99
N GLY A 844 0.76 10.08 3.23
CA GLY A 844 2.19 9.91 2.99
C GLY A 844 2.67 8.55 3.43
N LEU A 845 2.36 7.50 2.66
CA LEU A 845 3.14 6.26 2.57
C LEU A 845 2.61 5.43 1.39
N SER A 846 3.09 5.73 0.18
CA SER A 846 3.30 4.68 -0.82
C SER A 846 4.67 4.87 -1.47
N ALA A 847 5.46 3.79 -1.49
CA ALA A 847 6.68 3.69 -2.30
C ALA A 847 6.38 3.93 -3.80
N SER A 848 5.10 3.83 -4.18
CA SER A 848 4.60 3.97 -5.54
C SER A 848 4.15 5.38 -5.92
N GLY A 849 4.47 6.44 -5.16
CA GLY A 849 4.17 7.82 -5.56
C GLY A 849 2.69 8.21 -5.68
N THR A 850 1.74 7.32 -5.42
CA THR A 850 0.32 7.65 -5.31
C THR A 850 0.03 7.96 -3.85
N VAL A 851 -0.42 9.18 -3.57
CA VAL A 851 -0.88 9.59 -2.25
C VAL A 851 -2.20 8.86 -1.96
N MET A 852 -2.13 7.76 -1.22
CA MET A 852 -3.30 7.05 -0.70
C MET A 852 -3.48 7.38 0.78
N THR A 853 -4.72 7.65 1.18
CA THR A 853 -5.10 7.76 2.59
C THR A 853 -4.99 6.42 3.30
N LEU A 854 -4.87 6.42 4.63
CA LEU A 854 -4.80 5.17 5.41
C LEU A 854 -6.04 4.30 5.19
N THR A 855 -7.24 4.89 5.17
CA THR A 855 -8.49 4.15 4.91
C THR A 855 -8.53 3.55 3.50
N GLU A 856 -8.07 4.27 2.47
CA GLU A 856 -7.95 3.72 1.12
C GLU A 856 -7.02 2.51 1.08
N ARG A 857 -5.91 2.57 1.81
CA ARG A 857 -4.97 1.46 1.90
C ARG A 857 -5.53 0.27 2.68
N ILE A 858 -6.19 0.51 3.82
CA ILE A 858 -6.91 -0.52 4.59
C ILE A 858 -7.96 -1.20 3.70
N ASN A 859 -8.70 -0.42 2.91
CA ASN A 859 -9.71 -0.92 1.98
C ASN A 859 -9.10 -1.69 0.81
N ALA A 860 -7.98 -1.22 0.25
CA ALA A 860 -7.30 -1.89 -0.85
C ALA A 860 -6.78 -3.27 -0.44
N GLU A 861 -6.22 -3.38 0.77
CA GLU A 861 -5.68 -4.63 1.33
C GLU A 861 -6.73 -5.45 2.11
N GLN A 862 -7.92 -4.89 2.36
CA GLN A 862 -8.96 -5.48 3.22
C GLN A 862 -8.38 -5.88 4.60
N ALA A 863 -7.62 -4.95 5.19
CA ALA A 863 -6.85 -5.12 6.43
C ALA A 863 -7.73 -4.98 7.68
N PHE A 864 -8.81 -5.76 7.73
CA PHE A 864 -9.77 -5.81 8.85
C PHE A 864 -10.61 -7.09 8.79
N ARG A 865 -11.30 -7.37 9.91
CA ARG A 865 -12.23 -8.49 10.07
C ARG A 865 -13.60 -7.99 10.48
N VAL A 866 -14.68 -8.64 10.04
CA VAL A 866 -16.06 -8.25 10.33
C VAL A 866 -16.91 -9.45 10.74
N LEU A 867 -17.75 -9.26 11.76
CA LEU A 867 -18.84 -10.18 12.14
C LEU A 867 -20.20 -9.60 11.79
N THR A 868 -21.16 -10.47 11.57
CA THR A 868 -22.59 -10.16 11.38
C THR A 868 -23.43 -11.03 12.32
N ASP A 869 -24.75 -11.02 12.15
CA ASP A 869 -25.64 -11.95 12.86
C ASP A 869 -25.45 -13.43 12.46
N GLU A 870 -24.56 -13.72 11.48
CA GLU A 870 -24.07 -15.05 11.20
C GLU A 870 -22.88 -15.40 12.11
N ALA A 871 -23.18 -15.90 13.31
CA ALA A 871 -22.19 -16.15 14.35
C ALA A 871 -21.07 -17.16 13.99
N ASP A 872 -21.24 -17.98 12.95
CA ASP A 872 -20.26 -18.96 12.50
C ASP A 872 -19.35 -18.45 11.36
N LYS A 873 -19.59 -17.24 10.84
CA LYS A 873 -18.88 -16.69 9.69
C LYS A 873 -18.16 -15.39 10.03
N VAL A 874 -16.92 -15.30 9.55
CA VAL A 874 -16.07 -14.12 9.70
C VAL A 874 -15.64 -13.63 8.33
N TYR A 875 -15.81 -12.34 8.08
CA TYR A 875 -15.20 -11.69 6.92
C TYR A 875 -13.75 -11.32 7.25
N MET A 876 -12.79 -11.69 6.41
CA MET A 876 -11.39 -11.31 6.54
C MET A 876 -10.68 -11.31 5.19
N HIS A 877 -9.74 -10.39 4.97
CA HIS A 877 -8.93 -10.29 3.74
C HIS A 877 -9.76 -10.33 2.44
N GLY A 878 -10.96 -9.75 2.44
CA GLY A 878 -11.82 -9.70 1.26
C GLY A 878 -12.65 -10.96 1.00
N LYS A 879 -12.70 -11.92 1.93
CA LYS A 879 -13.42 -13.20 1.81
C LYS A 879 -14.14 -13.56 3.10
N TRP A 880 -15.12 -14.45 2.99
CA TRP A 880 -15.81 -15.03 4.14
C TRP A 880 -15.23 -16.39 4.47
N ALA A 881 -15.00 -16.65 5.75
CA ALA A 881 -14.46 -17.90 6.26
C ALA A 881 -15.24 -18.35 7.50
N LYS A 882 -15.27 -19.67 7.71
CA LYS A 882 -15.82 -20.30 8.92
C LYS A 882 -14.82 -21.31 9.47
N ALA A 883 -14.92 -21.59 10.77
CA ALA A 883 -14.10 -22.60 11.40
C ALA A 883 -14.35 -23.98 10.76
N ARG A 884 -13.32 -24.83 10.74
CA ARG A 884 -13.44 -26.22 10.30
C ARG A 884 -14.46 -26.94 11.18
N GLU A 885 -15.39 -27.65 10.55
CA GLU A 885 -16.32 -28.52 11.28
C GLU A 885 -15.59 -29.74 11.88
N ILE A 886 -16.19 -30.34 12.92
CA ILE A 886 -15.69 -31.57 13.56
C ILE A 886 -15.67 -32.73 12.55
N VAL A 887 -16.64 -32.71 11.65
CA VAL A 887 -16.74 -33.60 10.50
C VAL A 887 -16.42 -32.80 9.25
N SER A 888 -15.48 -33.26 8.44
CA SER A 888 -15.17 -32.66 7.14
C SER A 888 -15.21 -33.75 6.09
N ASP A 889 -16.04 -33.59 5.06
CA ASP A 889 -16.19 -34.53 3.94
C ASP A 889 -16.41 -36.00 4.37
N GLY A 890 -17.27 -36.21 5.37
CA GLY A 890 -17.58 -37.56 5.88
C GLY A 890 -16.44 -38.21 6.68
N ARG A 891 -15.44 -37.42 7.11
CA ARG A 891 -14.32 -37.87 7.94
C ARG A 891 -14.33 -37.15 9.29
N VAL A 892 -13.80 -37.81 10.31
CA VAL A 892 -13.62 -37.27 11.68
C VAL A 892 -12.10 -37.18 11.95
N PRO A 893 -11.45 -36.03 11.69
CA PRO A 893 -9.98 -35.92 11.74
C PRO A 893 -9.36 -36.33 13.09
N ALA A 894 -10.04 -36.07 14.20
CA ALA A 894 -9.56 -36.45 15.53
C ALA A 894 -9.37 -37.97 15.68
N LEU A 895 -10.12 -38.80 14.93
CA LEU A 895 -10.00 -40.26 14.99
C LEU A 895 -8.90 -40.82 14.09
N ASP A 896 -8.17 -39.98 13.33
CA ASP A 896 -7.05 -40.42 12.48
C ASP A 896 -5.87 -41.01 13.27
N VAL A 897 -5.80 -40.74 14.58
CA VAL A 897 -4.81 -41.31 15.50
C VAL A 897 -5.22 -42.68 16.06
N ALA A 898 -6.47 -43.10 15.83
CA ALA A 898 -7.01 -44.35 16.35
C ALA A 898 -6.85 -45.50 15.34
N VAL A 899 -6.48 -46.67 15.85
CA VAL A 899 -6.20 -47.89 15.10
C VAL A 899 -7.06 -49.02 15.66
N VAL A 900 -7.82 -49.67 14.78
CA VAL A 900 -8.75 -50.76 15.15
C VAL A 900 -7.97 -52.04 15.48
N VAL A 901 -8.28 -52.62 16.64
CA VAL A 901 -7.73 -53.85 17.21
C VAL A 901 -8.85 -54.63 17.89
N GLU A 902 -9.53 -55.48 17.12
CA GLU A 902 -10.69 -56.26 17.56
C GLU A 902 -10.45 -57.06 18.85
N ALA A 903 -9.22 -57.54 19.08
CA ALA A 903 -8.87 -58.30 20.27
C ALA A 903 -9.05 -57.52 21.59
N LEU A 904 -8.99 -56.19 21.55
CA LEU A 904 -9.18 -55.31 22.72
C LEU A 904 -10.64 -55.24 23.20
N ARG A 905 -11.59 -55.77 22.42
CA ARG A 905 -12.99 -55.92 22.85
C ARG A 905 -13.14 -56.92 24.00
N ASP A 906 -12.27 -57.92 24.06
CA ASP A 906 -12.33 -59.00 25.05
C ASP A 906 -11.40 -58.74 26.26
N THR A 907 -10.70 -57.60 26.31
CA THR A 907 -9.84 -57.24 27.45
C THR A 907 -10.61 -56.43 28.50
N PHE A 908 -10.92 -57.07 29.63
CA PHE A 908 -11.74 -56.52 30.72
C PHE A 908 -10.91 -55.91 31.87
N VAL A 909 -9.62 -56.20 31.92
CA VAL A 909 -8.70 -55.74 32.96
C VAL A 909 -7.38 -55.29 32.35
N GLU A 910 -6.64 -54.41 33.04
CA GLU A 910 -5.33 -53.94 32.58
C GLU A 910 -4.27 -55.05 32.73
N LYS A 911 -4.05 -55.49 33.97
CA LYS A 911 -2.95 -56.38 34.37
C LYS A 911 -3.34 -57.86 34.37
N GLY A 912 -4.49 -58.21 34.95
CA GLY A 912 -5.03 -59.58 34.96
C GLY A 912 -4.34 -60.54 35.94
N GLU A 913 -3.88 -60.02 37.06
CA GLU A 913 -3.13 -60.71 38.11
C GLU A 913 -3.83 -61.98 38.63
N ASP A 914 -5.16 -61.99 38.73
CA ASP A 914 -5.91 -63.17 39.19
C ASP A 914 -5.81 -64.34 38.21
N ALA A 915 -5.95 -64.07 36.90
CA ALA A 915 -5.86 -65.11 35.89
C ALA A 915 -4.43 -65.66 35.80
N TRP A 916 -3.43 -64.78 35.96
CA TRP A 916 -2.02 -65.15 36.00
C TRP A 916 -1.67 -65.98 37.24
N ALA A 917 -2.07 -65.54 38.44
CA ALA A 917 -1.80 -66.22 39.71
C ALA A 917 -2.42 -67.63 39.75
N ASN A 918 -3.56 -67.82 39.07
CA ASN A 918 -4.22 -69.11 38.92
C ASN A 918 -3.65 -69.99 37.78
N GLY A 919 -2.56 -69.56 37.12
CA GLY A 919 -1.93 -70.29 36.01
C GLY A 919 -2.75 -70.35 34.72
N ASN A 920 -3.81 -69.56 34.59
CA ASN A 920 -4.70 -69.56 33.42
C ASN A 920 -4.21 -68.56 32.36
N VAL A 921 -3.10 -68.92 31.71
CA VAL A 921 -2.42 -68.08 30.71
C VAL A 921 -3.33 -67.74 29.52
N THR A 922 -4.16 -68.67 29.08
CA THR A 922 -5.11 -68.43 27.97
C THR A 922 -6.13 -67.36 28.33
N LYS A 923 -6.67 -67.39 29.56
CA LYS A 923 -7.58 -66.36 30.06
C LYS A 923 -6.85 -65.03 30.22
N TRP A 924 -5.63 -65.03 30.76
CA TRP A 924 -4.82 -63.82 30.90
C TRP A 924 -4.53 -63.16 29.55
N HIS A 925 -4.08 -63.92 28.55
CA HIS A 925 -3.82 -63.43 27.19
C HIS A 925 -5.05 -62.86 26.46
N LYS A 926 -6.25 -63.26 26.88
CA LYS A 926 -7.52 -62.82 26.28
C LYS A 926 -8.13 -61.65 27.04
N GLU A 927 -8.20 -61.76 28.36
CA GLU A 927 -8.97 -60.84 29.21
C GLU A 927 -8.15 -59.66 29.75
N SER A 928 -6.81 -59.67 29.62
CA SER A 928 -5.96 -58.54 30.04
C SER A 928 -5.16 -57.90 28.92
N ILE A 929 -4.94 -56.58 29.00
CA ILE A 929 -4.12 -55.83 28.04
C ILE A 929 -2.65 -56.28 28.14
N PHE A 930 -2.15 -56.49 29.36
CA PHE A 930 -0.77 -56.93 29.60
C PHE A 930 -0.56 -58.34 29.03
N GLY A 931 -1.54 -59.23 29.18
CA GLY A 931 -1.52 -60.57 28.62
C GLY A 931 -1.61 -60.57 27.09
N LEU A 932 -2.47 -59.74 26.50
CA LEU A 932 -2.54 -59.59 25.05
C LEU A 932 -1.20 -59.08 24.48
N THR A 933 -0.59 -58.11 25.16
CA THR A 933 0.72 -57.54 24.79
C THR A 933 1.82 -58.62 24.89
N ALA A 934 1.85 -59.41 25.96
CA ALA A 934 2.76 -60.54 26.12
C ALA A 934 2.61 -61.56 24.99
N LYS A 935 1.36 -61.95 24.69
CA LYS A 935 1.03 -62.86 23.60
C LYS A 935 1.58 -62.32 22.28
N TYR A 936 1.32 -61.05 21.97
CA TYR A 936 1.72 -60.43 20.70
C TYR A 936 3.24 -60.32 20.55
N ILE A 937 3.96 -60.08 21.64
CA ILE A 937 5.42 -60.06 21.66
C ILE A 937 6.01 -61.45 21.35
N GLY A 938 5.36 -62.52 21.80
CA GLY A 938 5.79 -63.91 21.57
C GLY A 938 5.31 -64.55 20.26
N LEU A 939 4.47 -63.87 19.46
CA LEU A 939 3.94 -64.42 18.21
C LEU A 939 5.04 -64.60 17.15
N THR A 940 5.13 -65.82 16.59
CA THR A 940 5.90 -66.13 15.39
C THR A 940 4.96 -66.19 14.17
N GLY A 941 5.36 -65.61 13.02
CA GLY A 941 4.52 -65.56 11.79
C GLY A 941 3.92 -64.18 11.49
N PRO A 942 2.94 -64.05 10.56
CA PRO A 942 2.29 -62.77 10.22
C PRO A 942 1.63 -62.10 11.44
N ALA A 943 1.60 -60.76 11.47
CA ALA A 943 0.93 -60.04 12.56
C ALA A 943 -0.59 -60.08 12.34
N PRO A 944 -1.39 -60.44 13.36
CA PRO A 944 -2.85 -60.50 13.22
C PRO A 944 -3.51 -59.13 13.04
N ASP A 945 -2.88 -58.06 13.55
CA ASP A 945 -3.36 -56.69 13.49
C ASP A 945 -2.19 -55.68 13.55
N GLU A 946 -2.49 -54.38 13.43
CA GLU A 946 -1.48 -53.31 13.44
C GLU A 946 -0.83 -53.12 14.82
N TYR A 947 -1.46 -53.52 15.93
CA TYR A 947 -0.83 -53.45 17.26
C TYR A 947 0.27 -54.51 17.39
N ALA A 948 -0.02 -55.76 17.03
CA ALA A 948 0.96 -56.83 16.97
C ALA A 948 2.11 -56.52 16.01
N LYS A 949 1.81 -55.86 14.88
CA LYS A 949 2.81 -55.42 13.91
C LYS A 949 3.70 -54.32 14.47
N ALA A 950 3.13 -53.31 15.10
CA ALA A 950 3.87 -52.19 15.68
C ALA A 950 4.80 -52.66 16.81
N LEU A 951 4.35 -53.59 17.67
CA LEU A 951 5.17 -54.18 18.73
C LEU A 951 6.43 -54.91 18.21
N ARG A 952 6.47 -55.36 16.95
CA ARG A 952 7.63 -56.04 16.37
C ARG A 952 8.79 -55.11 16.03
N GLU A 953 8.54 -53.81 15.90
CA GLU A 953 9.59 -52.82 15.61
C GLU A 953 10.61 -52.67 16.75
N PHE A 954 10.25 -53.13 17.97
CA PHE A 954 11.03 -52.87 19.18
C PHE A 954 11.81 -54.11 19.62
N PRO A 955 13.16 -54.06 19.61
CA PRO A 955 14.00 -55.12 20.15
C PRO A 955 13.97 -55.17 21.68
N LEU A 956 13.68 -54.04 22.34
CA LEU A 956 13.58 -53.91 23.79
C LEU A 956 12.16 -53.49 24.19
N VAL A 957 11.49 -54.32 25.00
CA VAL A 957 10.16 -54.04 25.55
C VAL A 957 10.16 -54.29 27.04
N LEU A 958 9.88 -53.25 27.81
CA LEU A 958 10.00 -53.23 29.27
C LEU A 958 8.65 -52.91 29.91
N LEU A 959 8.36 -53.56 31.03
CA LEU A 959 7.23 -53.27 31.91
C LEU A 959 7.70 -52.33 33.03
N ASP A 960 7.16 -51.12 33.07
CA ASP A 960 7.60 -50.06 33.99
C ASP A 960 6.65 -49.83 35.19
N ASP A 961 5.58 -50.61 35.30
CA ASP A 961 4.56 -50.57 36.36
C ASP A 961 5.13 -50.83 37.78
N ASP A 962 5.24 -49.78 38.60
CA ASP A 962 5.73 -49.83 40.00
C ASP A 962 5.20 -48.71 40.93
N GLY A 963 4.24 -47.89 40.50
CA GLY A 963 3.67 -46.78 41.27
C GLY A 963 4.52 -45.49 41.26
N GLN A 964 5.75 -45.52 40.72
CA GLN A 964 6.56 -44.36 40.34
C GLN A 964 6.89 -44.38 38.84
N GLU A 965 6.01 -45.00 38.05
CA GLU A 965 6.24 -45.30 36.64
C GLU A 965 6.16 -44.10 35.70
N MET A 966 6.86 -44.24 34.57
CA MET A 966 6.79 -43.33 33.45
C MET A 966 5.59 -43.64 32.53
N ALA A 967 5.29 -44.93 32.38
CA ALA A 967 4.22 -45.52 31.61
C ALA A 967 4.04 -47.00 32.03
N ASP A 968 3.03 -47.69 31.53
CA ASP A 968 2.89 -49.13 31.79
C ASP A 968 4.00 -49.93 31.09
N PHE A 969 4.27 -49.61 29.82
CA PHE A 969 5.37 -50.19 29.05
C PHE A 969 6.25 -49.12 28.41
N ILE A 970 7.55 -49.44 28.29
CA ILE A 970 8.52 -48.65 27.55
C ILE A 970 9.09 -49.53 26.43
N LEU A 971 8.98 -49.05 25.19
CA LEU A 971 9.46 -49.75 24.00
C LEU A 971 10.59 -48.94 23.36
N VAL A 972 11.73 -49.58 23.11
CA VAL A 972 12.94 -48.91 22.61
C VAL A 972 13.50 -49.63 21.40
N SER A 973 13.87 -48.85 20.38
CA SER A 973 14.64 -49.24 19.20
C SER A 973 15.68 -48.17 18.89
N ASP A 974 16.52 -48.39 17.87
CA ASP A 974 17.50 -47.40 17.41
C ASP A 974 16.89 -46.12 16.81
N SER A 975 15.65 -46.20 16.33
CA SER A 975 15.00 -45.09 15.60
C SER A 975 13.73 -44.57 16.25
N LYS A 976 13.27 -45.20 17.34
CA LYS A 976 11.99 -44.89 17.98
C LYS A 976 11.95 -45.30 19.45
N VAL A 977 11.33 -44.45 20.28
CA VAL A 977 10.95 -44.75 21.67
C VAL A 977 9.46 -44.53 21.88
N VAL A 978 8.82 -45.42 22.64
CA VAL A 978 7.39 -45.37 22.93
C VAL A 978 7.15 -45.49 24.43
N LEU A 979 6.29 -44.62 24.94
CA LEU A 979 5.67 -44.74 26.26
C LEU A 979 4.24 -45.25 26.05
N LEU A 980 3.91 -46.42 26.56
CA LEU A 980 2.63 -47.08 26.35
C LEU A 980 1.83 -47.11 27.65
N HIS A 981 0.63 -46.56 27.60
CA HIS A 981 -0.35 -46.53 28.69
C HIS A 981 -1.53 -47.43 28.35
N ALA A 982 -1.95 -48.26 29.29
CA ALA A 982 -3.00 -49.25 29.15
C ALA A 982 -4.15 -48.93 30.10
N LYS A 983 -5.38 -48.99 29.60
CA LYS A 983 -6.59 -48.83 30.42
C LYS A 983 -7.66 -49.76 29.90
N ALA A 984 -8.35 -50.46 30.81
CA ALA A 984 -9.43 -51.37 30.47
C ALA A 984 -10.71 -51.03 31.24
N LEU A 985 -11.88 -51.25 30.63
CA LEU A 985 -13.18 -51.11 31.28
C LEU A 985 -13.70 -52.49 31.75
N GLY A 986 -14.15 -52.58 33.01
CA GLY A 986 -14.59 -53.82 33.63
C GLY A 986 -15.85 -54.42 33.00
N LYS A 987 -16.14 -55.71 33.24
CA LYS A 987 -17.32 -56.41 32.69
C LYS A 987 -18.66 -55.76 33.07
N ASP A 988 -18.71 -55.13 34.24
CA ASP A 988 -19.92 -54.54 34.83
C ASP A 988 -19.98 -53.00 34.70
N ASP A 989 -18.96 -52.38 34.09
CA ASP A 989 -18.89 -50.93 33.88
C ASP A 989 -19.66 -50.52 32.61
N GLY A 990 -20.39 -49.39 32.68
CA GLY A 990 -21.35 -48.96 31.64
C GLY A 990 -20.77 -48.57 30.26
N ASP A 991 -21.67 -48.26 29.30
CA ASP A 991 -21.46 -47.92 27.87
C ASP A 991 -20.08 -48.21 27.25
N GLU A 992 -19.87 -49.47 26.86
CA GLU A 992 -18.67 -50.04 26.20
C GLU A 992 -18.34 -49.40 24.82
N SER A 993 -19.20 -48.52 24.31
CA SER A 993 -19.05 -47.94 22.98
C SER A 993 -18.10 -46.73 22.95
N ALA A 994 -18.02 -45.92 24.01
CA ALA A 994 -17.17 -44.72 24.07
C ALA A 994 -17.17 -44.05 25.47
N SER A 995 -16.35 -44.55 26.40
CA SER A 995 -16.26 -44.00 27.76
C SER A 995 -15.36 -42.74 27.81
N VAL A 996 -15.98 -41.56 27.78
CA VAL A 996 -15.27 -40.27 27.85
C VAL A 996 -14.42 -40.16 29.11
N THR A 997 -14.97 -40.55 30.26
CA THR A 997 -14.30 -40.43 31.56
C THR A 997 -13.07 -41.33 31.65
N ALA A 998 -13.17 -42.59 31.22
CA ALA A 998 -12.05 -43.53 31.26
C ALA A 998 -10.92 -43.10 30.31
N ILE A 999 -11.27 -42.60 29.12
CA ILE A 999 -10.31 -42.03 28.16
C ILE A 999 -9.63 -40.77 28.73
N GLN A 1000 -10.36 -39.93 29.45
CA GLN A 1000 -9.79 -38.75 30.12
C GLN A 1000 -8.81 -39.11 31.24
N GLU A 1001 -9.11 -40.15 32.00
CA GLU A 1001 -8.27 -40.60 33.11
C GLU A 1001 -6.91 -41.09 32.61
N VAL A 1002 -6.90 -41.97 31.60
CA VAL A 1002 -5.66 -42.48 31.00
C VAL A 1002 -4.97 -41.42 30.13
N GLY A 1003 -5.73 -40.56 29.46
CA GLY A 1003 -5.15 -39.46 28.69
C GLY A 1003 -4.40 -38.44 29.58
N ARG A 1004 -4.78 -38.30 30.86
CA ARG A 1004 -3.98 -37.55 31.84
C ARG A 1004 -2.60 -38.18 32.08
N GLN A 1005 -2.52 -39.51 32.13
CA GLN A 1005 -1.25 -40.23 32.27
C GLN A 1005 -0.39 -40.07 31.01
N VAL A 1006 -1.00 -40.21 29.83
CA VAL A 1006 -0.38 -39.90 28.53
C VAL A 1006 0.25 -38.49 28.55
N ALA A 1007 -0.53 -37.47 28.91
CA ALA A 1007 -0.05 -36.08 28.96
C ALA A 1007 1.09 -35.88 29.98
N ALA A 1008 0.98 -36.46 31.18
CA ALA A 1008 2.02 -36.37 32.21
C ALA A 1008 3.34 -37.01 31.75
N SER A 1009 3.27 -38.14 31.03
CA SER A 1009 4.44 -38.86 30.55
C SER A 1009 5.27 -38.08 29.51
N LEU A 1010 4.69 -37.09 28.84
CA LEU A 1010 5.40 -36.23 27.89
C LEU A 1010 6.52 -35.42 28.56
N GLY A 1011 6.44 -35.19 29.87
CA GLY A 1011 7.53 -34.58 30.65
C GLY A 1011 8.86 -35.32 30.47
N PHE A 1012 8.83 -36.63 30.26
CA PHE A 1012 10.03 -37.44 30.05
C PHE A 1012 10.64 -37.30 28.64
N PHE A 1013 9.86 -36.83 27.65
CA PHE A 1013 10.38 -36.47 26.33
C PHE A 1013 10.95 -35.05 26.29
N LEU A 1014 10.45 -34.17 27.16
CA LEU A 1014 10.84 -32.76 27.22
C LEU A 1014 12.09 -32.56 28.09
N THR A 1015 12.19 -33.26 29.21
CA THR A 1015 13.29 -33.14 30.18
C THR A 1015 14.63 -33.70 29.66
N SER A 1016 15.73 -33.07 30.05
CA SER A 1016 17.09 -33.51 29.72
C SER A 1016 17.59 -34.65 30.61
N SER A 1017 16.97 -34.89 31.77
CA SER A 1017 17.42 -35.88 32.76
C SER A 1017 16.27 -36.63 33.42
N PRO A 1018 15.69 -37.65 32.75
CA PRO A 1018 14.76 -38.56 33.40
C PRO A 1018 15.49 -39.30 34.54
N GLN A 1019 14.92 -39.25 35.75
CA GLN A 1019 15.47 -39.89 36.95
C GLN A 1019 15.14 -41.38 36.94
N ILE A 1020 15.91 -42.15 36.17
CA ILE A 1020 15.73 -43.61 36.05
C ILE A 1020 16.87 -44.31 36.80
N GLU A 1021 16.52 -45.05 37.85
CA GLU A 1021 17.45 -45.88 38.61
C GLU A 1021 17.99 -47.07 37.81
N ASN A 1022 19.28 -47.39 37.94
CA ASN A 1022 19.94 -48.44 37.15
C ASN A 1022 19.34 -49.84 37.38
N GLY A 1023 18.84 -50.09 38.59
CA GLY A 1023 18.26 -51.38 39.00
C GLY A 1023 16.74 -51.52 38.78
N ARG A 1024 16.09 -50.56 38.10
CA ARG A 1024 14.62 -50.44 38.05
C ARG A 1024 13.93 -51.70 37.50
N TRP A 1025 14.39 -52.24 36.38
CA TRP A 1025 13.77 -53.41 35.73
C TRP A 1025 14.27 -54.77 36.26
N GLN A 1026 15.16 -54.77 37.26
CA GLN A 1026 15.61 -55.97 37.96
C GLN A 1026 14.80 -56.24 39.24
N ARG A 1027 14.02 -55.25 39.68
CA ARG A 1027 13.16 -55.36 40.86
C ARG A 1027 12.05 -56.38 40.64
N ALA A 1028 11.63 -57.02 41.73
CA ALA A 1028 10.42 -57.83 41.74
C ALA A 1028 9.22 -57.00 41.26
N TYR A 1029 8.24 -57.69 40.66
CA TYR A 1029 7.01 -57.07 40.17
C TYR A 1029 5.84 -57.49 41.03
N THR A 1030 5.05 -56.50 41.46
CA THR A 1030 3.81 -56.73 42.21
C THR A 1030 2.69 -56.05 41.44
N ALA A 1031 1.81 -56.84 40.84
CA ALA A 1031 0.60 -56.35 40.21
C ALA A 1031 -0.46 -56.15 41.29
N ASN A 1032 -0.82 -54.90 41.59
CA ASN A 1032 -1.74 -54.55 42.67
C ASN A 1032 -1.28 -55.10 44.04
N LYS A 1033 -1.89 -56.17 44.56
CA LYS A 1033 -1.51 -56.82 45.83
C LYS A 1033 -0.81 -58.17 45.64
N THR A 1034 -0.64 -58.60 44.39
CA THR A 1034 -0.17 -59.93 44.04
C THR A 1034 1.28 -59.86 43.54
N THR A 1035 2.21 -60.35 44.35
CA THR A 1035 3.63 -60.46 43.96
C THR A 1035 3.76 -61.53 42.88
N ILE A 1036 4.30 -61.16 41.72
CA ILE A 1036 4.49 -62.08 40.62
C ILE A 1036 5.92 -62.67 40.70
N PRO A 1037 6.07 -64.00 40.82
CA PRO A 1037 7.39 -64.63 40.89
C PRO A 1037 8.15 -64.49 39.56
N ALA A 1038 9.44 -64.17 39.64
CA ALA A 1038 10.30 -64.05 38.47
C ALA A 1038 10.46 -65.43 37.76
N PRO A 1039 10.42 -65.47 36.41
CA PRO A 1039 10.69 -66.71 35.67
C PRO A 1039 12.16 -67.12 35.81
N ALA A 1040 12.44 -68.43 35.66
CA ALA A 1040 13.81 -68.96 35.72
C ALA A 1040 14.76 -68.39 34.63
N SER A 1041 14.20 -67.76 33.59
CA SER A 1041 14.89 -67.24 32.41
C SER A 1041 15.25 -65.75 32.46
N GLY A 1042 14.92 -65.01 33.54
CA GLY A 1042 15.29 -63.59 33.67
C GLY A 1042 14.29 -62.74 34.47
N SER A 1043 14.30 -61.43 34.23
CA SER A 1043 13.36 -60.49 34.87
C SER A 1043 11.97 -60.58 34.25
N ILE A 1044 10.94 -60.60 35.10
CA ILE A 1044 9.54 -60.51 34.66
C ILE A 1044 9.16 -59.15 34.06
N ARG A 1045 9.99 -58.12 34.31
CA ARG A 1045 9.79 -56.77 33.78
C ARG A 1045 10.37 -56.59 32.37
N ILE A 1046 11.05 -57.59 31.82
CA ILE A 1046 11.65 -57.54 30.48
C ILE A 1046 10.91 -58.52 29.57
N PHE A 1047 10.00 -58.00 28.74
CA PHE A 1047 9.18 -58.81 27.84
C PHE A 1047 9.92 -59.18 26.56
N ARG A 1048 10.86 -58.34 26.12
CA ARG A 1048 11.76 -58.62 25.00
C ARG A 1048 13.09 -57.90 25.18
N ASN A 1049 14.19 -58.60 24.91
CA ASN A 1049 15.54 -58.06 24.80
C ASN A 1049 16.30 -58.85 23.72
N SER A 1050 15.94 -58.64 22.45
CA SER A 1050 16.53 -59.39 21.34
C SER A 1050 17.97 -58.99 21.03
N GLU A 1051 18.41 -57.83 21.53
CA GLU A 1051 19.80 -57.34 21.41
C GLU A 1051 20.74 -57.95 22.48
N GLY A 1052 20.21 -58.66 23.48
CA GLY A 1052 21.02 -59.28 24.52
C GLY A 1052 21.72 -58.29 25.45
N LEU A 1053 21.11 -57.12 25.68
CA LEU A 1053 21.64 -56.10 26.60
C LEU A 1053 21.83 -56.66 28.00
N ALA A 1054 22.97 -56.36 28.63
CA ALA A 1054 23.20 -56.70 30.03
C ALA A 1054 22.20 -55.94 30.91
N PRO A 1055 21.70 -56.53 32.02
CA PRO A 1055 20.71 -55.89 32.88
C PRO A 1055 21.09 -54.46 33.31
N GLU A 1056 22.34 -54.23 33.68
CA GLU A 1056 22.90 -52.94 34.09
C GLU A 1056 22.80 -51.84 33.01
N ASP A 1057 22.81 -52.21 31.73
CA ASP A 1057 22.82 -51.26 30.60
C ASP A 1057 21.40 -50.86 30.13
N VAL A 1058 20.37 -51.59 30.57
CA VAL A 1058 18.97 -51.34 30.15
C VAL A 1058 18.54 -49.92 30.48
N ALA A 1059 18.87 -49.43 31.67
CA ALA A 1059 18.51 -48.06 32.09
C ALA A 1059 19.26 -46.99 31.31
N ASP A 1060 20.53 -47.22 30.99
CA ASP A 1060 21.32 -46.32 30.15
C ASP A 1060 20.74 -46.25 28.74
N ARG A 1061 20.32 -47.39 28.18
CA ARG A 1061 19.67 -47.47 26.86
C ARG A 1061 18.36 -46.69 26.81
N VAL A 1062 17.50 -46.84 27.82
CA VAL A 1062 16.24 -46.08 27.92
C VAL A 1062 16.51 -44.58 28.08
N ARG A 1063 17.42 -44.19 28.99
CA ARG A 1063 17.81 -42.77 29.18
C ARG A 1063 18.36 -42.17 27.89
N ALA A 1064 19.18 -42.91 27.15
CA ALA A 1064 19.70 -42.47 25.86
C ALA A 1064 18.60 -42.27 24.82
N ALA A 1065 17.66 -43.22 24.69
CA ALA A 1065 16.56 -43.12 23.74
C ALA A 1065 15.61 -41.94 24.06
N LEU A 1066 15.26 -41.72 25.33
CA LEU A 1066 14.41 -40.59 25.72
C LEU A 1066 15.05 -39.22 25.44
N ARG A 1067 16.39 -39.14 25.57
CA ARG A 1067 17.18 -37.91 25.32
C ARG A 1067 17.47 -37.67 23.84
N ASP A 1068 17.54 -38.71 23.02
CA ASP A 1068 17.89 -38.57 21.61
C ASP A 1068 16.80 -37.77 20.87
N ARG A 1069 17.21 -36.62 20.33
CA ARG A 1069 16.33 -35.71 19.59
C ARG A 1069 16.14 -36.10 18.13
N ARG A 1070 16.89 -37.10 17.64
CA ARG A 1070 16.86 -37.58 16.25
C ARG A 1070 15.83 -38.69 16.04
N ILE A 1071 15.51 -39.44 17.08
CA ILE A 1071 14.62 -40.60 16.99
C ILE A 1071 13.15 -40.20 17.15
N ALA A 1072 12.25 -40.98 16.56
CA ALA A 1072 10.81 -40.76 16.67
C ALA A 1072 10.33 -41.04 18.11
N LYS A 1073 9.45 -40.19 18.62
CA LYS A 1073 8.83 -40.36 19.94
C LYS A 1073 7.35 -40.60 19.73
N GLU A 1074 6.81 -41.65 20.34
CA GLU A 1074 5.37 -41.90 20.33
C GLU A 1074 4.85 -42.16 21.73
N VAL A 1075 3.57 -41.84 21.95
CA VAL A 1075 2.83 -42.28 23.13
C VAL A 1075 1.67 -43.14 22.64
N TRP A 1076 1.58 -44.35 23.16
CA TRP A 1076 0.53 -45.30 22.79
C TRP A 1076 -0.49 -45.38 23.91
N LEU A 1077 -1.76 -45.27 23.54
CA LEU A 1077 -2.88 -45.56 24.43
C LEU A 1077 -3.51 -46.87 23.97
N VAL A 1078 -3.43 -47.91 24.81
CA VAL A 1078 -4.09 -49.19 24.55
C VAL A 1078 -5.39 -49.24 25.37
N ALA A 1079 -6.50 -49.10 24.67
CA ALA A 1079 -7.82 -48.82 25.21
C ALA A 1079 -8.72 -50.06 25.13
N GLY A 1080 -8.65 -50.92 26.16
CA GLY A 1080 -9.47 -52.13 26.27
C GLY A 1080 -10.93 -51.79 26.57
N ARG A 1081 -11.84 -51.95 25.60
CA ARG A 1081 -13.28 -51.61 25.73
C ARG A 1081 -13.60 -50.14 26.06
N LEU A 1082 -12.62 -49.24 25.96
CA LEU A 1082 -12.81 -47.81 26.26
C LEU A 1082 -13.40 -47.02 25.08
N LEU A 1083 -13.02 -47.39 23.86
CA LEU A 1083 -13.42 -46.73 22.62
C LEU A 1083 -13.77 -47.81 21.60
N ASN A 1084 -14.98 -47.74 21.04
CA ASN A 1084 -15.32 -48.40 19.80
C ASN A 1084 -15.18 -47.39 18.66
N ILE A 1085 -14.16 -47.56 17.82
CA ILE A 1085 -13.76 -46.54 16.84
C ILE A 1085 -14.86 -46.30 15.80
N GLU A 1086 -15.48 -47.38 15.29
CA GLU A 1086 -16.53 -47.27 14.29
C GLU A 1086 -17.82 -46.69 14.88
N THR A 1087 -18.20 -47.08 16.09
CA THR A 1087 -19.37 -46.46 16.76
C THR A 1087 -19.13 -44.97 17.03
N ALA A 1088 -17.92 -44.59 17.46
CA ALA A 1088 -17.56 -43.19 17.66
C ALA A 1088 -17.59 -42.40 16.33
N ARG A 1089 -17.12 -43.02 15.24
CA ARG A 1089 -17.17 -42.46 13.88
C ARG A 1089 -18.63 -42.28 13.42
N GLU A 1090 -19.47 -43.31 13.51
CA GLU A 1090 -20.89 -43.26 13.14
C GLU A 1090 -21.65 -42.19 13.96
N ARG A 1091 -21.42 -42.14 15.28
CA ARG A 1091 -22.01 -41.12 16.16
C ARG A 1091 -21.58 -39.70 15.79
N ALA A 1092 -20.33 -39.52 15.36
CA ALA A 1092 -19.82 -38.24 14.92
C ALA A 1092 -20.38 -37.83 13.55
N LEU A 1093 -20.60 -38.79 12.65
CA LEU A 1093 -21.18 -38.58 11.31
C LEU A 1093 -22.71 -38.38 11.31
N ALA A 1094 -23.39 -38.75 12.39
CA ALA A 1094 -24.82 -38.56 12.53
C ALA A 1094 -25.20 -37.07 12.47
N SER A 1095 -26.37 -36.77 11.90
CA SER A 1095 -26.86 -35.40 11.64
C SER A 1095 -26.99 -34.49 12.88
N THR A 1096 -26.90 -35.04 14.09
CA THR A 1096 -26.86 -34.29 15.35
C THR A 1096 -25.86 -34.92 16.33
N LEU A 1097 -24.65 -34.37 16.41
CA LEU A 1097 -23.64 -34.72 17.41
C LEU A 1097 -24.14 -34.40 18.83
N ASN A 1098 -24.24 -35.42 19.68
CA ASN A 1098 -24.55 -35.21 21.10
C ASN A 1098 -23.32 -34.61 21.86
N ASN A 1099 -23.57 -33.94 23.00
CA ASN A 1099 -22.52 -33.28 23.77
C ASN A 1099 -21.41 -34.23 24.23
N ARG A 1100 -21.73 -35.49 24.57
CA ARG A 1100 -20.74 -36.49 24.99
C ARG A 1100 -19.78 -36.87 23.85
N THR A 1101 -20.30 -37.08 22.65
CA THR A 1101 -19.51 -37.40 21.45
C THR A 1101 -18.64 -36.20 21.08
N ARG A 1102 -19.19 -34.97 21.17
CA ARG A 1102 -18.39 -33.75 20.97
C ARG A 1102 -17.24 -33.65 21.97
N GLN A 1103 -17.48 -33.93 23.25
CA GLN A 1103 -16.44 -33.93 24.30
C GLN A 1103 -15.37 -34.99 24.03
N LEU A 1104 -15.76 -36.20 23.64
CA LEU A 1104 -14.83 -37.28 23.29
C LEU A 1104 -13.90 -36.86 22.15
N ILE A 1105 -14.49 -36.41 21.04
CA ILE A 1105 -13.75 -36.06 19.82
C ILE A 1105 -12.80 -34.89 20.11
N MET A 1106 -13.27 -33.86 20.82
CA MET A 1106 -12.42 -32.73 21.23
C MET A 1106 -11.31 -33.13 22.18
N TYR A 1107 -11.57 -34.07 23.10
CA TYR A 1107 -10.54 -34.56 24.00
C TYR A 1107 -9.43 -35.30 23.26
N ILE A 1108 -9.78 -36.16 22.29
CA ILE A 1108 -8.79 -36.88 21.46
C ILE A 1108 -7.97 -35.88 20.63
N ASP A 1109 -8.61 -34.89 20.01
CA ASP A 1109 -7.91 -33.86 19.20
C ASP A 1109 -6.98 -32.99 20.08
N GLY A 1110 -7.45 -32.62 21.28
CA GLY A 1110 -6.65 -31.92 22.28
C GLY A 1110 -5.44 -32.73 22.76
N LEU A 1111 -5.63 -34.02 23.06
CA LEU A 1111 -4.54 -34.91 23.47
C LEU A 1111 -3.52 -35.10 22.35
N SER A 1112 -3.98 -35.26 21.11
CA SER A 1112 -3.12 -35.30 19.91
C SER A 1112 -2.30 -34.01 19.77
N THR A 1113 -2.92 -32.84 19.97
CA THR A 1113 -2.23 -31.54 19.99
C THR A 1113 -1.17 -31.48 21.09
N THR A 1114 -1.49 -31.93 22.31
CA THR A 1114 -0.55 -31.95 23.44
C THR A 1114 0.66 -32.84 23.14
N CYS A 1115 0.45 -34.05 22.64
CA CYS A 1115 1.54 -34.94 22.22
C CYS A 1115 2.37 -34.31 21.10
N GLY A 1116 1.71 -33.77 20.08
CA GLY A 1116 2.35 -33.16 18.92
C GLY A 1116 3.25 -31.98 19.27
N ARG A 1117 2.78 -31.07 20.13
CA ARG A 1117 3.58 -29.95 20.66
C ARG A 1117 4.76 -30.40 21.53
N ALA A 1118 4.70 -31.59 22.11
CA ALA A 1118 5.82 -32.22 22.80
C ALA A 1118 6.76 -33.02 21.86
N ASN A 1119 6.59 -32.89 20.54
CA ASN A 1119 7.30 -33.63 19.50
C ASN A 1119 7.12 -35.16 19.63
N ALA A 1120 5.92 -35.59 20.00
CA ALA A 1120 5.55 -36.99 20.11
C ALA A 1120 4.26 -37.28 19.33
N ARG A 1121 4.19 -38.45 18.69
CA ARG A 1121 2.97 -38.91 18.00
C ARG A 1121 2.08 -39.69 18.95
N LEU A 1122 0.79 -39.35 19.02
CA LEU A 1122 -0.22 -40.17 19.69
C LEU A 1122 -0.68 -41.31 18.77
N ARG A 1123 -0.79 -42.52 19.30
CA ARG A 1123 -1.57 -43.62 18.68
C ARG A 1123 -2.52 -44.21 19.71
N ILE A 1124 -3.78 -44.40 19.33
CA ILE A 1124 -4.79 -45.03 20.18
C ILE A 1124 -5.12 -46.39 19.56
N PHE A 1125 -4.80 -47.48 20.25
CA PHE A 1125 -5.24 -48.82 19.86
C PHE A 1125 -6.53 -49.13 20.62
N ALA A 1126 -7.62 -49.31 19.90
CA ALA A 1126 -8.94 -49.60 20.47
C ALA A 1126 -9.73 -50.52 19.54
N HIS A 1127 -10.89 -50.99 19.96
CA HIS A 1127 -11.68 -51.95 19.17
C HIS A 1127 -12.66 -51.27 18.21
#